data_AF-A0A224YWD0-F1
#
_entry.id   AF-A0A224YWD0-F1
#
_cell.length_a   1.000
_cell.length_b   1.000
_cell.length_c   1.000
_cell.angle_alpha   90.00
_cell.angle_beta   90.00
_cell.angle_gamma   90.00
#
_symmetry.space_group_name_H-M   'P 1'
#
loop_
_entity.id
_entity.type
_entity.pdbx_description
1 polymer ?
#
loop_
_entity_poly.entity_id
_entity_poly.type
_entity_poly.pdbx_seq_one_letter_code
_entity_poly.pdbx_strand_id
1 'polypeptide(L)'
;MLLALQYSKLSLEHACLAKSAKWPQLRRAFSRSSVRRTDSSSAGEAPKGIPYSKLSVGVPKELYQNENRVALSPTAAAVLVKKGFTVNVEEQAGVAAKFKNEAYEASGARITDCKATFQSDIVLKVRPPIDLDKGHLRDSSTLISFLYPAQNKSLVDELAKKQMTVFAMDAIPRISRAQVFDALSSMANIAGYKAVIEAANHFGRFFTGQITAAGKVPPAKVLVIGGGVAGLAAVGCCKNMGAIVRAFDTREAVREQVESFGAEFLTINLEESGEGVGGYAKEMSKEFIDAEMALFAEQCKDVDIIITTALIPGKKAPLLITREMVETMKPGSVIVDLAAESGGNVETTKPGELYVHKGVIHIGYTDLPSRMPTQSSTLYANNISKFLLSIGSKDHFYIDLNDEVVRGSIVLQEGKLLWPPPPPKVSAAPPAPPKPAVTGAKPSGIAQKEAQVPDYFKETLKKSLVYTAGLGTVVGLGVISPNPAFTTMTTIFGLSGIVGYHTVWGVTPALHSPLMSVTNAVSGITAVGGLLLMGGGVMPGTLPQSLAAGAAFVSTINIFGGFLVTQRMLDMFRRPTDPKEHNYLYAIPALAFLGAYGTAVSQGCTDLEQMMYLGSSLCCVGALAGLSSQKTSRLGNALGMVGVSGGIAATLGAMDLTPELATQVAACMGAGAGIGLLVAKKIEITDLPQLVAAFHSLVGLAAVLTCFATYMVDYPTFATDEAANVIKTALFLGTYIGGVTFSGSLVAYGKLQGLLNSSPLLLPGRHVLNSGLLAANVAAMAYYFMDDSLTAGLGCLGTTAALSTLMGFTLTSAIGGADMPVVITVLNSYSGWALCAEGFMLNNNLMTIVGALIGSSGAILSYIMCKAMNRSLPNVILGGYGTSSTGGGKPMAITGTHTECNVDDAVSMIREAKNIIITPGYGLCVAKAQYPLAEMVKTLQAAGKNVRFGIHPVAGRMPGQLNVLLAEAGVPYDIVLEMDEINEDFPKTDLVLVIGANDTVNSAAEEDPNSIIAGMPVLRVWNSKKVIVMKRSLGVGYAAVDNPIFYKENTNMLLGDAKKTCDALLQKVQATYQS
;
A
#
# COMPACT_ATOMS: atom_id res chain seq x y z
N MET A 1 32.40 -11.03 37.09
CA MET A 1 31.96 -9.62 37.26
C MET A 1 33.07 -8.66 37.71
N LEU A 2 34.19 -9.13 38.29
CA LEU A 2 35.33 -8.26 38.67
C LEU A 2 36.39 -8.01 37.58
N LEU A 3 36.41 -8.78 36.48
CA LEU A 3 37.25 -8.50 35.30
C LEU A 3 36.61 -7.54 34.27
N ALA A 4 35.31 -7.25 34.41
CA ALA A 4 34.59 -6.30 33.55
C ALA A 4 34.74 -4.83 34.03
N LEU A 5 35.21 -4.62 35.27
CA LEU A 5 35.49 -3.29 35.83
C LEU A 5 36.88 -2.75 35.48
N GLN A 6 37.77 -3.60 34.96
CA GLN A 6 39.14 -3.19 34.59
C GLN A 6 39.25 -2.70 33.13
N TYR A 7 38.34 -3.14 32.25
CA TYR A 7 38.26 -2.65 30.87
C TYR A 7 37.51 -1.30 30.71
N SER A 8 36.75 -0.86 31.72
CA SER A 8 36.08 0.45 31.68
C SER A 8 36.98 1.62 32.12
N LYS A 9 38.14 1.35 32.74
CA LYS A 9 39.11 2.40 33.11
C LYS A 9 40.20 2.64 32.06
N LEU A 10 40.51 1.67 31.21
CA LEU A 10 41.55 1.81 30.17
C LEU A 10 41.08 2.51 28.88
N SER A 11 39.77 2.71 28.68
CA SER A 11 39.24 3.49 27.54
C SER A 11 39.00 4.97 27.85
N LEU A 12 39.13 5.39 29.11
CA LEU A 12 38.97 6.80 29.53
C LEU A 12 40.30 7.56 29.60
N GLU A 13 41.45 6.88 29.75
CA GLU A 13 42.76 7.55 29.74
C GLU A 13 43.39 7.71 28.33
N HIS A 14 42.92 6.96 27.32
CA HIS A 14 43.40 7.12 25.94
C HIS A 14 42.70 8.25 25.15
N ALA A 15 41.67 8.88 25.72
CA ALA A 15 40.98 10.02 25.11
C ALA A 15 41.59 11.40 25.48
N CYS A 16 42.59 11.45 26.37
CA CYS A 16 43.11 12.73 26.90
C CYS A 16 44.54 13.10 26.48
N LEU A 17 45.24 12.27 25.67
CA LEU A 17 46.68 12.50 25.34
C LEU A 17 47.02 12.50 23.84
N ALA A 18 46.09 12.88 22.96
CA ALA A 18 46.37 13.06 21.53
C ALA A 18 46.21 14.52 21.04
N LYS A 19 46.66 15.49 21.86
CA LYS A 19 46.79 16.91 21.49
C LYS A 19 48.23 17.41 21.61
N SER A 20 49.22 16.69 21.06
CA SER A 20 50.56 17.26 20.84
C SER A 20 51.47 16.37 20.00
N ALA A 21 51.45 16.54 18.68
CA ALA A 21 52.67 16.32 17.87
C ALA A 21 52.54 17.05 16.52
N LYS A 22 53.47 17.98 16.31
CA LYS A 22 53.66 18.79 15.10
C LYS A 22 54.28 17.93 13.99
N TRP A 23 53.76 18.03 12.76
CA TRP A 23 54.55 17.88 11.52
C TRP A 23 54.13 18.95 10.49
N PRO A 24 55.05 19.46 9.64
CA PRO A 24 55.05 20.84 9.20
C PRO A 24 54.41 21.10 7.82
N GLN A 25 53.67 22.20 7.80
CA GLN A 25 53.50 23.22 6.75
C GLN A 25 54.02 22.93 5.32
N LEU A 26 53.07 22.84 4.38
CA LEU A 26 53.19 23.47 3.06
C LEU A 26 52.05 24.48 2.92
N ARG A 27 52.35 25.73 3.30
CA ARG A 27 51.49 26.89 3.15
C ARG A 27 51.56 27.39 1.71
N ARG A 28 50.41 27.46 1.02
CA ARG A 28 50.15 28.56 0.08
C ARG A 28 48.99 29.37 0.66
N ALA A 29 49.32 30.60 1.01
CA ALA A 29 48.42 31.60 1.54
C ALA A 29 47.33 31.91 0.51
N PHE A 30 46.09 32.06 0.95
CA PHE A 30 45.25 33.13 0.42
C PHE A 30 44.36 33.72 1.52
N SER A 31 44.43 35.04 1.53
CA SER A 31 43.84 36.01 2.44
C SER A 31 42.31 35.92 2.51
N ARG A 32 41.77 36.22 3.70
CA ARG A 32 40.36 36.56 3.90
C ARG A 32 40.04 37.81 3.08
N SER A 33 39.36 37.65 1.95
CA SER A 33 38.55 38.72 1.38
C SER A 33 37.13 38.56 1.91
N SER A 34 36.68 39.58 2.63
CA SER A 34 35.27 39.85 2.88
C SER A 34 34.59 40.13 1.54
N VAL A 35 34.20 39.07 0.83
CA VAL A 35 33.28 39.20 -0.29
C VAL A 35 31.91 39.44 0.34
N ARG A 36 31.52 40.73 0.41
CA ARG A 36 30.11 41.10 0.29
C ARG A 36 29.56 40.24 -0.85
N ARG A 37 28.71 39.26 -0.54
CA ARG A 37 27.77 38.77 -1.53
C ARG A 37 26.90 39.98 -1.85
N THR A 38 27.31 40.72 -2.88
CA THR A 38 26.37 41.42 -3.72
C THR A 38 25.37 40.37 -4.13
N ASP A 39 24.16 40.46 -3.58
CA ASP A 39 22.97 39.93 -4.22
C ASP A 39 22.90 40.58 -5.59
N SER A 40 23.66 40.03 -6.55
CA SER A 40 23.19 40.00 -7.92
C SER A 40 22.02 39.04 -7.87
N SER A 41 20.86 39.57 -7.46
CA SER A 41 19.64 39.19 -8.13
C SER A 41 20.00 39.15 -9.61
N SER A 42 20.04 37.96 -10.19
CA SER A 42 19.64 37.89 -11.59
C SER A 42 18.27 38.55 -11.55
N ALA A 43 18.18 39.79 -12.01
CA ALA A 43 16.89 40.37 -12.35
C ALA A 43 16.32 39.34 -13.33
N GLY A 44 15.44 38.46 -12.82
CA GLY A 44 14.68 37.57 -13.67
C GLY A 44 14.07 38.49 -14.72
N GLU A 45 14.19 38.12 -16.00
CA GLU A 45 13.55 38.87 -17.08
C GLU A 45 12.17 39.30 -16.58
N ALA A 46 11.88 40.61 -16.63
CA ALA A 46 10.59 41.13 -16.20
C ALA A 46 9.50 40.25 -16.84
N PRO A 47 8.52 39.74 -16.06
CA PRO A 47 7.54 38.79 -16.57
C PRO A 47 6.90 39.36 -17.83
N LYS A 48 7.07 38.65 -18.96
CA LYS A 48 6.54 39.09 -20.25
C LYS A 48 5.01 39.08 -20.19
N GLY A 49 4.38 40.17 -20.61
CA GLY A 49 2.93 40.29 -20.69
C GLY A 49 2.32 41.45 -19.90
N ILE A 50 1.00 41.59 -19.99
CA ILE A 50 0.22 42.59 -19.27
C ILE A 50 -0.30 41.94 -17.98
N PRO A 51 -0.10 42.53 -16.79
CA PRO A 51 -0.66 42.02 -15.55
C PRO A 51 -2.19 41.90 -15.62
N TYR A 52 -2.78 40.82 -15.07
CA TYR A 52 -4.24 40.62 -15.06
C TYR A 52 -5.01 41.78 -14.42
N SER A 53 -4.41 42.47 -13.44
CA SER A 53 -4.97 43.66 -12.78
C SER A 53 -5.21 44.86 -13.69
N LYS A 54 -4.60 44.88 -14.89
CA LYS A 54 -4.79 45.93 -15.89
C LYS A 54 -5.75 45.53 -17.01
N LEU A 55 -6.33 44.32 -16.95
CA LEU A 55 -7.20 43.80 -18.00
C LEU A 55 -8.64 43.68 -17.49
N SER A 56 -9.56 44.04 -18.37
CA SER A 56 -11.00 43.88 -18.18
C SER A 56 -11.54 42.74 -19.05
N VAL A 57 -12.44 41.95 -18.48
CA VAL A 57 -13.11 40.81 -19.12
C VAL A 57 -14.60 41.11 -19.23
N GLY A 58 -15.14 41.13 -20.45
CA GLY A 58 -16.55 41.34 -20.75
C GLY A 58 -17.28 40.03 -21.03
N VAL A 59 -18.45 39.84 -20.40
CA VAL A 59 -19.35 38.69 -20.60
C VAL A 59 -20.70 39.21 -21.11
N PRO A 60 -20.87 39.36 -22.43
CA PRO A 60 -22.11 39.86 -23.01
C PRO A 60 -23.22 38.80 -22.97
N LYS A 61 -24.46 39.25 -23.12
CA LYS A 61 -25.64 38.40 -23.31
C LYS A 61 -25.63 37.84 -24.73
N GLU A 62 -25.95 36.55 -24.88
CA GLU A 62 -26.05 35.94 -26.20
C GLU A 62 -27.34 36.37 -26.93
N LEU A 63 -27.21 36.71 -28.21
CA LEU A 63 -28.32 37.19 -29.05
C LEU A 63 -28.87 36.11 -29.99
N TYR A 64 -28.18 34.99 -30.15
CA TYR A 64 -28.62 33.89 -31.02
C TYR A 64 -29.97 33.35 -30.54
N GLN A 65 -30.88 33.06 -31.47
CA GLN A 65 -32.20 32.53 -31.14
C GLN A 65 -32.07 31.21 -30.35
N ASN A 66 -32.78 31.11 -29.22
CA ASN A 66 -32.78 29.95 -28.32
C ASN A 66 -31.41 29.62 -27.66
N GLU A 67 -30.45 30.54 -27.66
CA GLU A 67 -29.23 30.39 -26.86
C GLU A 67 -29.49 30.82 -25.41
N ASN A 68 -29.46 29.86 -24.50
CA ASN A 68 -29.75 30.06 -23.08
C ASN A 68 -28.48 29.99 -22.22
N ARG A 69 -27.32 29.66 -22.81
CA ARG A 69 -26.04 29.58 -22.09
C ARG A 69 -25.40 30.94 -21.93
N VAL A 70 -24.45 31.02 -21.01
CA VAL A 70 -23.60 32.20 -20.78
C VAL A 70 -22.14 31.77 -20.70
N ALA A 71 -21.22 32.63 -21.15
CA ALA A 71 -19.80 32.29 -21.26
C ALA A 71 -19.10 32.11 -19.90
N LEU A 72 -19.63 32.74 -18.84
CA LEU A 72 -19.05 32.72 -17.51
C LEU A 72 -20.13 32.46 -16.45
N SER A 73 -19.91 31.50 -15.56
CA SER A 73 -20.72 31.32 -14.35
C SER A 73 -20.23 32.23 -13.21
N PRO A 74 -21.05 32.51 -12.18
CA PRO A 74 -20.60 33.27 -11.02
C PRO A 74 -19.34 32.69 -10.35
N THR A 75 -19.26 31.37 -10.24
CA THR A 75 -18.08 30.67 -9.67
C THR A 75 -16.81 30.92 -10.48
N ALA A 76 -16.89 30.87 -11.81
CA ALA A 76 -15.74 31.17 -12.67
C ALA A 76 -15.39 32.67 -12.65
N ALA A 77 -16.39 33.55 -12.53
CA ALA A 77 -16.17 34.98 -12.32
C ALA A 77 -15.37 35.26 -11.06
N ALA A 78 -15.72 34.63 -9.93
CA ALA A 78 -14.99 34.75 -8.68
C ALA A 78 -13.51 34.33 -8.82
N VAL A 79 -13.22 33.30 -9.61
CA VAL A 79 -11.85 32.86 -9.88
C VAL A 79 -11.06 33.93 -10.65
N LEU A 80 -11.64 34.51 -11.70
CA LEU A 80 -10.99 35.55 -12.50
C LEU A 80 -10.78 36.84 -11.70
N VAL A 81 -11.76 37.25 -10.89
CA VAL A 81 -11.65 38.39 -9.97
C VAL A 81 -10.53 38.16 -8.95
N LYS A 82 -10.48 36.97 -8.33
CA LYS A 82 -9.41 36.61 -7.39
C LYS A 82 -8.02 36.61 -8.03
N LYS A 83 -7.93 36.34 -9.34
CA LYS A 83 -6.70 36.40 -10.13
C LYS A 83 -6.31 37.82 -10.56
N GLY A 84 -7.19 38.80 -10.40
CA GLY A 84 -6.92 40.21 -10.61
C GLY A 84 -7.70 40.86 -11.75
N PHE A 85 -8.41 40.12 -12.59
CA PHE A 85 -9.18 40.72 -13.69
C PHE A 85 -10.35 41.57 -13.18
N THR A 86 -10.68 42.63 -13.90
CA THR A 86 -11.98 43.31 -13.73
C THR A 86 -13.01 42.60 -14.60
N VAL A 87 -13.99 41.92 -14.01
CA VAL A 87 -15.02 41.18 -14.76
C VAL A 87 -16.30 42.01 -14.86
N ASN A 88 -16.69 42.36 -16.09
CA ASN A 88 -17.90 43.08 -16.45
C ASN A 88 -18.90 42.11 -17.09
N VAL A 89 -20.11 42.02 -16.56
CA VAL A 89 -21.17 41.11 -17.05
C VAL A 89 -22.34 41.96 -17.51
N GLU A 90 -22.83 41.72 -18.72
CA GLU A 90 -23.99 42.44 -19.23
C GLU A 90 -25.23 42.12 -18.39
N GLU A 91 -26.06 43.14 -18.16
CA GLU A 91 -27.32 42.98 -17.43
C GLU A 91 -28.15 41.82 -18.02
N GLN A 92 -28.56 40.89 -17.15
CA GLN A 92 -29.35 39.71 -17.51
C GLN A 92 -28.66 38.67 -18.41
N ALA A 93 -27.33 38.73 -18.61
CA ALA A 93 -26.61 37.76 -19.43
C ALA A 93 -26.80 36.30 -18.97
N GLY A 94 -26.81 36.06 -17.65
CA GLY A 94 -26.92 34.71 -17.08
C GLY A 94 -28.34 34.22 -16.79
N VAL A 95 -29.38 35.05 -16.98
CA VAL A 95 -30.74 34.75 -16.49
C VAL A 95 -31.33 33.50 -17.14
N ALA A 96 -31.11 33.29 -18.43
CA ALA A 96 -31.54 32.09 -19.15
C ALA A 96 -30.85 30.81 -18.61
N ALA A 97 -29.59 30.93 -18.19
CA ALA A 97 -28.83 29.88 -17.52
C ALA A 97 -29.11 29.76 -16.00
N LYS A 98 -30.10 30.50 -15.49
CA LYS A 98 -30.50 30.56 -14.07
C LYS A 98 -29.46 31.18 -13.13
N PHE A 99 -28.56 32.03 -13.66
CA PHE A 99 -27.67 32.87 -12.88
C PHE A 99 -28.19 34.30 -12.85
N LYS A 100 -28.62 34.78 -11.67
CA LYS A 100 -29.10 36.15 -11.51
C LYS A 100 -27.93 37.13 -11.38
N ASN A 101 -28.20 38.41 -11.66
CA ASN A 101 -27.21 39.48 -11.56
C ASN A 101 -26.56 39.55 -10.16
N GLU A 102 -27.34 39.36 -9.10
CA GLU A 102 -26.84 39.45 -7.71
C GLU A 102 -25.78 38.38 -7.40
N ALA A 103 -25.84 37.22 -8.08
CA ALA A 103 -24.84 36.17 -7.92
C ALA A 103 -23.48 36.56 -8.53
N TYR A 104 -23.49 37.30 -9.64
CA TYR A 104 -22.26 37.85 -10.24
C TYR A 104 -21.67 38.96 -9.38
N GLU A 105 -22.51 39.84 -8.83
CA GLU A 105 -22.09 40.90 -7.90
C GLU A 105 -21.46 40.32 -6.63
N ALA A 106 -22.09 39.29 -6.04
CA ALA A 106 -21.54 38.58 -4.88
C ALA A 106 -20.20 37.88 -5.18
N SER A 107 -19.94 37.56 -6.45
CA SER A 107 -18.67 36.98 -6.92
C SER A 107 -17.59 38.04 -7.20
N GLY A 108 -17.91 39.33 -7.01
CA GLY A 108 -17.01 40.46 -7.24
C GLY A 108 -16.99 40.99 -8.68
N ALA A 109 -17.88 40.50 -9.56
CA ALA A 109 -18.04 41.04 -10.91
C ALA A 109 -18.94 42.29 -10.90
N ARG A 110 -18.85 43.12 -11.94
CA ARG A 110 -19.65 44.34 -12.13
C ARG A 110 -20.74 44.09 -13.16
N ILE A 111 -21.98 44.47 -12.85
CA ILE A 111 -23.06 44.47 -13.83
C ILE A 111 -22.97 45.75 -14.66
N THR A 112 -22.93 45.62 -15.98
CA THR A 112 -22.76 46.73 -16.92
C THR A 112 -23.80 46.67 -18.04
N ASP A 113 -24.01 47.80 -18.73
CA ASP A 113 -24.82 47.81 -19.95
C ASP A 113 -24.11 47.08 -21.11
N CYS A 114 -24.85 46.82 -22.19
CA CYS A 114 -24.34 46.10 -23.36
C CYS A 114 -23.08 46.77 -23.94
N LYS A 115 -23.10 48.09 -24.15
CA LYS A 115 -21.99 48.83 -24.75
C LYS A 115 -20.74 48.77 -23.88
N ALA A 116 -20.85 49.01 -22.59
CA ALA A 116 -19.74 48.96 -21.65
C ALA A 116 -19.12 47.55 -21.56
N THR A 117 -19.95 46.51 -21.64
CA THR A 117 -19.47 45.11 -21.61
C THR A 117 -18.55 44.81 -22.81
N PHE A 118 -18.96 45.22 -24.02
CA PHE A 118 -18.18 45.04 -25.26
C PHE A 118 -16.94 45.94 -25.37
N GLN A 119 -16.78 46.95 -24.49
CA GLN A 119 -15.57 47.80 -24.45
C GLN A 119 -14.43 47.21 -23.61
N SER A 120 -14.63 46.02 -23.02
CA SER A 120 -13.60 45.30 -22.25
C SER A 120 -12.42 44.87 -23.13
N ASP A 121 -11.25 44.68 -22.53
CA ASP A 121 -10.02 44.28 -23.25
C ASP A 121 -10.12 42.85 -23.81
N ILE A 122 -10.81 41.97 -23.07
CA ILE A 122 -11.11 40.59 -23.45
C ILE A 122 -12.62 40.39 -23.42
N VAL A 123 -13.20 39.86 -24.48
CA VAL A 123 -14.62 39.50 -24.56
C VAL A 123 -14.76 37.98 -24.63
N LEU A 124 -15.53 37.42 -23.69
CA LEU A 124 -15.79 35.98 -23.61
C LEU A 124 -17.21 35.71 -24.07
N LYS A 125 -17.37 34.95 -25.15
CA LYS A 125 -18.68 34.54 -25.69
C LYS A 125 -18.77 33.03 -25.77
N VAL A 126 -19.99 32.53 -25.87
CA VAL A 126 -20.26 31.12 -26.19
C VAL A 126 -20.20 30.96 -27.71
N ARG A 127 -21.07 31.66 -28.44
CA ARG A 127 -21.21 31.53 -29.90
C ARG A 127 -20.36 32.57 -30.64
N PRO A 128 -20.12 32.37 -31.95
CA PRO A 128 -19.53 33.41 -32.79
C PRO A 128 -20.38 34.69 -32.71
N PRO A 129 -19.77 35.89 -32.75
CA PRO A 129 -20.54 37.13 -32.84
C PRO A 129 -21.44 37.16 -34.08
N ILE A 130 -22.64 37.70 -33.94
CA ILE A 130 -23.64 37.81 -35.00
C ILE A 130 -23.80 39.29 -35.32
N ASP A 131 -23.65 39.68 -36.58
CA ASP A 131 -23.66 41.10 -36.96
C ASP A 131 -22.62 41.93 -36.15
N LEU A 132 -21.51 41.27 -35.75
CA LEU A 132 -20.52 41.68 -34.74
C LEU A 132 -21.15 42.58 -33.67
N ASP A 133 -22.24 41.97 -33.16
CA ASP A 133 -23.17 42.26 -32.08
C ASP A 133 -23.61 43.73 -31.95
N LYS A 134 -23.89 44.35 -33.12
CA LYS A 134 -24.42 45.72 -33.34
C LYS A 134 -23.39 46.86 -33.30
N GLY A 135 -22.12 46.58 -33.56
CA GLY A 135 -21.06 47.60 -33.74
C GLY A 135 -20.42 48.09 -32.45
N HIS A 136 -20.66 47.42 -31.32
CA HIS A 136 -20.10 47.79 -30.01
C HIS A 136 -18.75 47.12 -29.71
N LEU A 137 -18.34 46.14 -30.51
CA LEU A 137 -17.09 45.43 -30.33
C LEU A 137 -15.89 46.37 -30.57
N ARG A 138 -15.09 46.55 -29.51
CA ARG A 138 -13.92 47.43 -29.49
C ARG A 138 -12.83 46.93 -30.45
N ASP A 139 -12.29 47.84 -31.26
CA ASP A 139 -11.16 47.54 -32.14
C ASP A 139 -9.92 47.18 -31.31
N SER A 140 -9.09 46.26 -31.82
CA SER A 140 -7.89 45.75 -31.12
C SER A 140 -8.14 45.07 -29.76
N SER A 141 -9.38 44.61 -29.48
CA SER A 141 -9.68 43.77 -28.32
C SER A 141 -9.43 42.27 -28.60
N THR A 142 -9.44 41.45 -27.54
CA THR A 142 -9.32 39.99 -27.63
C THR A 142 -10.70 39.32 -27.54
N LEU A 143 -11.04 38.44 -28.47
CA LEU A 143 -12.26 37.63 -28.44
C LEU A 143 -11.93 36.15 -28.20
N ILE A 144 -12.65 35.52 -27.28
CA ILE A 144 -12.61 34.06 -27.08
C ILE A 144 -14.04 33.52 -27.17
N SER A 145 -14.30 32.69 -28.19
CA SER A 145 -15.61 32.07 -28.42
C SER A 145 -15.48 30.81 -29.28
N PHE A 146 -16.57 30.07 -29.49
CA PHE A 146 -16.65 29.27 -30.71
C PHE A 146 -16.62 30.19 -31.93
N LEU A 147 -15.91 29.79 -32.98
CA LEU A 147 -15.73 30.60 -34.18
C LEU A 147 -15.93 29.80 -35.47
N TYR A 148 -15.52 28.53 -35.51
CA TYR A 148 -15.59 27.67 -36.70
C TYR A 148 -14.98 28.35 -37.94
N PRO A 149 -13.68 28.72 -37.90
CA PRO A 149 -13.05 29.58 -38.91
C PRO A 149 -13.04 28.98 -40.32
N ALA A 150 -13.10 27.65 -40.45
CA ALA A 150 -13.17 26.98 -41.75
C ALA A 150 -14.52 27.22 -42.46
N GLN A 151 -15.60 27.35 -41.69
CA GLN A 151 -16.96 27.56 -42.17
C GLN A 151 -17.31 29.05 -42.29
N ASN A 152 -16.76 29.88 -41.39
CA ASN A 152 -17.16 31.28 -41.23
C ASN A 152 -16.11 32.27 -41.75
N LYS A 153 -15.62 32.09 -42.98
CA LYS A 153 -14.54 32.94 -43.54
C LYS A 153 -14.89 34.43 -43.55
N SER A 154 -16.11 34.81 -43.91
CA SER A 154 -16.56 36.21 -43.95
C SER A 154 -16.48 36.90 -42.57
N LEU A 155 -16.86 36.19 -41.51
CA LEU A 155 -16.77 36.68 -40.13
C LEU A 155 -15.30 36.89 -39.70
N VAL A 156 -14.41 35.97 -40.07
CA VAL A 156 -12.97 36.10 -39.79
C VAL A 156 -12.39 37.32 -40.51
N ASP A 157 -12.78 37.56 -41.76
CA ASP A 157 -12.33 38.73 -42.53
C ASP A 157 -12.83 40.06 -41.91
N GLU A 158 -14.04 40.09 -41.33
CA GLU A 158 -14.56 41.26 -40.62
C GLU A 158 -13.84 41.53 -39.29
N LEU A 159 -13.56 40.47 -38.51
CA LEU A 159 -12.76 40.55 -37.29
C LEU A 159 -11.33 41.03 -37.57
N ALA A 160 -10.76 40.62 -38.71
CA ALA A 160 -9.43 41.05 -39.16
C ALA A 160 -9.39 42.57 -39.45
N LYS A 161 -10.43 43.12 -40.08
CA LYS A 161 -10.55 44.57 -40.34
C LYS A 161 -10.53 45.41 -39.06
N LYS A 162 -11.05 44.87 -37.94
CA LYS A 162 -11.04 45.50 -36.61
C LYS A 162 -9.72 45.32 -35.84
N GLN A 163 -8.69 44.75 -36.47
CA GLN A 163 -7.37 44.49 -35.87
C GLN A 163 -7.45 43.66 -34.57
N MET A 164 -8.42 42.77 -34.46
CA MET A 164 -8.64 41.99 -33.23
C MET A 164 -7.69 40.81 -33.09
N THR A 165 -7.52 40.36 -31.84
CA THR A 165 -6.95 39.05 -31.53
C THR A 165 -8.07 38.07 -31.20
N VAL A 166 -8.11 36.91 -31.85
CA VAL A 166 -9.25 35.99 -31.75
C VAL A 166 -8.76 34.56 -31.49
N PHE A 167 -9.27 33.96 -30.41
CA PHE A 167 -9.08 32.55 -30.08
C PHE A 167 -10.38 31.78 -30.29
N ALA A 168 -10.29 30.67 -31.02
CA ALA A 168 -11.41 29.78 -31.29
C ALA A 168 -11.39 28.59 -30.33
N MET A 169 -12.43 28.47 -29.50
CA MET A 169 -12.59 27.34 -28.56
C MET A 169 -12.78 26.00 -29.28
N ASP A 170 -13.29 26.00 -30.52
CA ASP A 170 -13.38 24.82 -31.39
C ASP A 170 -12.03 24.39 -31.99
N ALA A 171 -11.02 25.27 -31.99
CA ALA A 171 -9.70 25.00 -32.54
C ALA A 171 -8.67 24.56 -31.48
N ILE A 172 -9.09 24.37 -30.22
CA ILE A 172 -8.21 23.86 -29.16
C ILE A 172 -7.75 22.44 -29.54
N PRO A 173 -6.42 22.18 -29.59
CA PRO A 173 -5.90 20.88 -29.99
C PRO A 173 -6.23 19.81 -28.95
N ARG A 174 -6.60 18.60 -29.41
CA ARG A 174 -6.92 17.45 -28.56
C ARG A 174 -5.66 16.74 -28.06
N ILE A 175 -4.90 17.41 -27.20
CA ILE A 175 -3.72 16.87 -26.50
C ILE A 175 -4.00 16.73 -24.99
N SER A 176 -3.28 15.84 -24.29
CA SER A 176 -3.56 15.52 -22.87
C SER A 176 -3.61 16.76 -21.96
N ARG A 177 -2.67 17.71 -22.11
CA ARG A 177 -2.65 18.97 -21.35
C ARG A 177 -3.88 19.85 -21.61
N ALA A 178 -4.45 19.78 -22.82
CA ALA A 178 -5.53 20.67 -23.27
C ALA A 178 -6.94 20.12 -22.99
N GLN A 179 -7.06 18.88 -22.51
CA GLN A 179 -8.37 18.26 -22.22
C GLN A 179 -9.22 19.09 -21.25
N VAL A 180 -8.58 19.78 -20.29
CA VAL A 180 -9.26 20.66 -19.31
C VAL A 180 -9.82 21.95 -19.92
N PHE A 181 -9.49 22.25 -21.19
CA PHE A 181 -9.97 23.40 -21.96
C PHE A 181 -10.95 22.98 -23.08
N ASP A 182 -11.15 21.68 -23.30
CA ASP A 182 -11.92 21.17 -24.44
C ASP A 182 -13.43 21.41 -24.27
N ALA A 183 -13.87 22.53 -24.86
CA ALA A 183 -15.26 22.93 -24.86
C ALA A 183 -16.14 22.00 -25.71
N LEU A 184 -15.62 21.43 -26.81
CA LEU A 184 -16.39 20.52 -27.66
C LEU A 184 -16.71 19.23 -26.92
N SER A 185 -15.75 18.65 -26.22
CA SER A 185 -15.96 17.46 -25.38
C SER A 185 -16.98 17.73 -24.27
N SER A 186 -16.90 18.90 -23.62
CA SER A 186 -17.88 19.29 -22.60
C SER A 186 -19.29 19.41 -23.16
N MET A 187 -19.47 20.05 -24.31
CA MET A 187 -20.78 20.19 -24.95
C MET A 187 -21.31 18.84 -25.48
N ALA A 188 -20.44 17.99 -26.02
CA ALA A 188 -20.78 16.66 -26.49
C ALA A 188 -21.26 15.76 -25.34
N ASN A 189 -20.58 15.80 -24.18
CA ASN A 189 -20.99 15.06 -22.99
C ASN A 189 -22.41 15.44 -22.54
N ILE A 190 -22.69 16.75 -22.46
CA ILE A 190 -24.02 17.26 -22.10
C ILE A 190 -25.06 16.88 -23.17
N ALA A 191 -24.73 17.02 -24.45
CA ALA A 191 -25.62 16.65 -25.54
C ALA A 191 -26.01 15.16 -25.47
N GLY A 192 -25.05 14.26 -25.23
CA GLY A 192 -25.29 12.84 -25.04
C GLY A 192 -26.21 12.54 -23.85
N TYR A 193 -25.96 13.15 -22.69
CA TYR A 193 -26.85 13.02 -21.54
C TYR A 193 -28.26 13.56 -21.84
N LYS A 194 -28.37 14.77 -22.40
CA LYS A 194 -29.65 15.41 -22.70
C LYS A 194 -30.44 14.64 -23.76
N ALA A 195 -29.76 14.02 -24.73
CA ALA A 195 -30.38 13.13 -25.72
C ALA A 195 -31.19 12.02 -25.05
N VAL A 196 -30.62 11.38 -24.03
CA VAL A 196 -31.27 10.29 -23.29
C VAL A 196 -32.46 10.79 -22.50
N ILE A 197 -32.36 11.97 -21.87
CA ILE A 197 -33.47 12.57 -21.13
C ILE A 197 -34.61 12.96 -22.07
N GLU A 198 -34.32 13.54 -23.23
CA GLU A 198 -35.32 13.84 -24.25
C GLU A 198 -35.96 12.55 -24.78
N ALA A 199 -35.16 11.52 -25.07
CA ALA A 199 -35.66 10.22 -25.49
C ALA A 199 -36.62 9.61 -24.45
N ALA A 200 -36.23 9.62 -23.17
CA ALA A 200 -37.05 9.11 -22.08
C ALA A 200 -38.34 9.90 -21.86
N ASN A 201 -38.31 11.22 -22.04
CA ASN A 201 -39.49 12.08 -21.91
C ASN A 201 -40.53 11.79 -23.01
N HIS A 202 -40.07 11.43 -24.21
CA HIS A 202 -40.94 11.16 -25.36
C HIS A 202 -41.29 9.68 -25.53
N PHE A 203 -40.56 8.77 -24.90
CA PHE A 203 -40.82 7.33 -24.96
C PHE A 203 -41.89 6.91 -23.96
N GLY A 204 -43.01 6.35 -24.45
CA GLY A 204 -44.18 6.03 -23.62
C GLY A 204 -44.05 4.81 -22.70
N ARG A 205 -42.86 4.26 -22.47
CA ARG A 205 -42.61 3.04 -21.67
C ARG A 205 -41.41 3.23 -20.75
N PHE A 206 -41.29 2.36 -19.74
CA PHE A 206 -40.14 2.36 -18.83
C PHE A 206 -38.83 1.97 -19.52
N PHE A 207 -37.75 2.65 -19.15
CA PHE A 207 -36.39 2.22 -19.49
C PHE A 207 -36.00 0.98 -18.69
N THR A 208 -36.24 1.01 -17.38
CA THR A 208 -35.96 -0.10 -16.47
C THR A 208 -36.97 -1.22 -16.62
N GLY A 209 -36.46 -2.44 -16.81
CA GLY A 209 -37.27 -3.66 -16.73
C GLY A 209 -37.64 -3.97 -15.28
N GLN A 210 -38.87 -4.40 -15.05
CA GLN A 210 -39.35 -4.76 -13.71
C GLN A 210 -40.34 -5.93 -13.76
N ILE A 211 -40.33 -6.74 -12.70
CA ILE A 211 -41.32 -7.80 -12.48
C ILE A 211 -42.18 -7.33 -11.31
N THR A 212 -43.47 -7.15 -11.56
CA THR A 212 -44.45 -6.78 -10.53
C THR A 212 -45.58 -7.81 -10.49
N ALA A 213 -46.47 -7.69 -9.51
CA ALA A 213 -47.68 -8.51 -9.46
C ALA A 213 -48.56 -8.37 -10.73
N ALA A 214 -48.47 -7.23 -11.43
CA ALA A 214 -49.19 -6.97 -12.67
C ALA A 214 -48.49 -7.52 -13.94
N GLY A 215 -47.37 -8.22 -13.79
CA GLY A 215 -46.63 -8.85 -14.88
C GLY A 215 -45.20 -8.32 -15.06
N LYS A 216 -44.52 -8.89 -16.06
CA LYS A 216 -43.15 -8.54 -16.43
C LYS A 216 -43.13 -7.45 -17.50
N VAL A 217 -42.54 -6.31 -17.20
CA VAL A 217 -42.26 -5.25 -18.17
C VAL A 217 -40.79 -5.38 -18.59
N PRO A 218 -40.49 -5.64 -19.88
CA PRO A 218 -39.11 -5.72 -20.34
C PRO A 218 -38.46 -4.31 -20.35
N PRO A 219 -37.13 -4.23 -20.15
CA PRO A 219 -36.40 -2.97 -20.28
C PRO A 219 -36.43 -2.46 -21.71
N ALA A 220 -36.28 -1.14 -21.89
CA ALA A 220 -36.09 -0.54 -23.20
C ALA A 220 -34.76 -0.97 -23.81
N LYS A 221 -34.73 -1.12 -25.14
CA LYS A 221 -33.52 -1.38 -25.91
C LYS A 221 -33.09 -0.12 -26.64
N VAL A 222 -31.85 0.32 -26.41
CA VAL A 222 -31.28 1.55 -26.98
C VAL A 222 -30.09 1.20 -27.85
N LEU A 223 -30.07 1.70 -29.09
CA LEU A 223 -28.92 1.67 -29.98
C LEU A 223 -28.23 3.05 -29.99
N VAL A 224 -26.93 3.08 -29.72
CA VAL A 224 -26.10 4.28 -29.84
C VAL A 224 -25.13 4.12 -31.01
N ILE A 225 -25.22 5.00 -32.00
CA ILE A 225 -24.36 4.97 -33.20
C ILE A 225 -23.30 6.07 -33.07
N GLY A 226 -22.04 5.66 -32.98
CA GLY A 226 -20.87 6.46 -32.63
C GLY A 226 -20.59 6.44 -31.13
N GLY A 227 -19.37 6.09 -30.74
CA GLY A 227 -18.86 6.09 -29.37
C GLY A 227 -17.78 7.16 -29.17
N GLY A 228 -18.06 8.37 -29.67
CA GLY A 228 -17.37 9.57 -29.22
C GLY A 228 -17.83 9.99 -27.81
N VAL A 229 -17.47 11.20 -27.38
CA VAL A 229 -17.82 11.71 -26.04
C VAL A 229 -19.35 11.76 -25.82
N ALA A 230 -20.12 12.19 -26.83
CA ALA A 230 -21.58 12.20 -26.74
C ALA A 230 -22.17 10.78 -26.69
N GLY A 231 -21.65 9.87 -27.52
CA GLY A 231 -22.07 8.47 -27.55
C GLY A 231 -21.85 7.77 -26.21
N LEU A 232 -20.64 7.89 -25.63
CA LEU A 232 -20.32 7.29 -24.33
C LEU A 232 -21.16 7.90 -23.19
N ALA A 233 -21.43 9.21 -23.24
CA ALA A 233 -22.33 9.85 -22.29
C ALA A 233 -23.76 9.30 -22.40
N ALA A 234 -24.26 9.08 -23.62
CA ALA A 234 -25.55 8.46 -23.85
C ALA A 234 -25.58 7.00 -23.38
N VAL A 235 -24.54 6.21 -23.70
CA VAL A 235 -24.39 4.81 -23.25
C VAL A 235 -24.44 4.72 -21.73
N GLY A 236 -23.60 5.48 -21.03
CA GLY A 236 -23.57 5.49 -19.57
C GLY A 236 -24.90 5.94 -18.95
N CYS A 237 -25.55 6.96 -19.51
CA CYS A 237 -26.85 7.44 -19.03
C CYS A 237 -27.95 6.38 -19.21
N CYS A 238 -28.08 5.79 -20.40
CA CYS A 238 -29.06 4.74 -20.66
C CYS A 238 -28.86 3.50 -19.78
N LYS A 239 -27.61 3.05 -19.59
CA LYS A 239 -27.29 1.92 -18.70
C LYS A 239 -27.66 2.20 -17.25
N ASN A 240 -27.36 3.40 -16.75
CA ASN A 240 -27.75 3.82 -15.39
C ASN A 240 -29.27 3.95 -15.22
N MET A 241 -30.00 4.24 -16.29
CA MET A 241 -31.47 4.23 -16.32
C MET A 241 -32.09 2.83 -16.50
N GLY A 242 -31.29 1.75 -16.52
CA GLY A 242 -31.78 0.38 -16.54
C GLY A 242 -32.16 -0.17 -17.91
N ALA A 243 -31.79 0.53 -19.00
CA ALA A 243 -31.99 0.04 -20.36
C ALA A 243 -30.93 -0.97 -20.79
N ILE A 244 -31.27 -1.80 -21.77
CA ILE A 244 -30.28 -2.59 -22.52
C ILE A 244 -29.71 -1.69 -23.60
N VAL A 245 -28.39 -1.49 -23.57
CA VAL A 245 -27.71 -0.59 -24.52
C VAL A 245 -26.80 -1.40 -25.43
N ARG A 246 -26.97 -1.18 -26.72
CA ARG A 246 -26.09 -1.63 -27.80
C ARG A 246 -25.42 -0.41 -28.39
N ALA A 247 -24.14 -0.48 -28.67
CA ALA A 247 -23.43 0.61 -29.31
C ALA A 247 -22.56 0.11 -30.46
N PHE A 248 -22.39 0.97 -31.46
CA PHE A 248 -21.55 0.71 -32.62
C PHE A 248 -20.65 1.92 -32.88
N ASP A 249 -19.36 1.68 -33.14
CA ASP A 249 -18.40 2.68 -33.63
C ASP A 249 -17.44 1.98 -34.61
N THR A 250 -16.96 2.70 -35.62
CA THR A 250 -16.01 2.14 -36.60
C THR A 250 -14.60 1.96 -36.05
N ARG A 251 -14.31 2.51 -34.87
CA ARG A 251 -13.01 2.41 -34.18
C ARG A 251 -13.05 1.32 -33.11
N GLU A 252 -12.21 0.31 -33.24
CA GLU A 252 -12.11 -0.79 -32.27
C GLU A 252 -11.68 -0.31 -30.87
N ALA A 253 -10.87 0.75 -30.77
CA ALA A 253 -10.43 1.33 -29.49
C ALA A 253 -11.59 1.78 -28.56
N VAL A 254 -12.79 1.96 -29.11
CA VAL A 254 -13.99 2.37 -28.38
C VAL A 254 -14.70 1.18 -27.73
N ARG A 255 -14.42 -0.05 -28.19
CA ARG A 255 -15.05 -1.27 -27.69
C ARG A 255 -14.86 -1.44 -26.18
N GLU A 256 -13.61 -1.38 -25.72
CA GLU A 256 -13.31 -1.53 -24.29
C GLU A 256 -14.01 -0.46 -23.45
N GLN A 257 -14.15 0.76 -23.99
CA GLN A 257 -14.88 1.83 -23.32
C GLN A 257 -16.37 1.51 -23.21
N VAL A 258 -17.03 1.09 -24.30
CA VAL A 258 -18.45 0.70 -24.30
C VAL A 258 -18.72 -0.48 -23.37
N GLU A 259 -17.89 -1.52 -23.44
CA GLU A 259 -18.01 -2.72 -22.59
C GLU A 259 -17.79 -2.39 -21.11
N SER A 260 -16.92 -1.43 -20.79
CA SER A 260 -16.71 -0.97 -19.40
C SER A 260 -17.94 -0.31 -18.77
N PHE A 261 -18.84 0.28 -19.59
CA PHE A 261 -20.15 0.76 -19.15
C PHE A 261 -21.21 -0.37 -19.10
N GLY A 262 -20.83 -1.60 -19.45
CA GLY A 262 -21.71 -2.78 -19.49
C GLY A 262 -22.65 -2.80 -20.69
N ALA A 263 -22.37 -2.04 -21.75
CA ALA A 263 -23.12 -2.07 -23.00
C ALA A 263 -22.55 -3.10 -23.99
N GLU A 264 -23.40 -3.59 -24.88
CA GLU A 264 -23.02 -4.52 -25.94
C GLU A 264 -22.39 -3.76 -27.11
N PHE A 265 -21.14 -4.08 -27.48
CA PHE A 265 -20.49 -3.50 -28.65
C PHE A 265 -20.81 -4.35 -29.89
N LEU A 266 -21.49 -3.76 -30.88
CA LEU A 266 -21.84 -4.43 -32.13
C LEU A 266 -20.65 -4.43 -33.09
N THR A 267 -20.46 -5.54 -33.80
CA THR A 267 -19.35 -5.73 -34.74
C THR A 267 -19.86 -6.16 -36.11
N ILE A 268 -19.07 -5.88 -37.15
CA ILE A 268 -19.33 -6.27 -38.54
C ILE A 268 -18.27 -7.30 -38.95
N ASN A 269 -18.67 -8.30 -39.75
CA ASN A 269 -17.78 -9.37 -40.23
C ASN A 269 -16.85 -8.92 -41.38
N LEU A 270 -16.25 -7.72 -41.28
CA LEU A 270 -15.29 -7.15 -42.24
C LEU A 270 -14.19 -6.42 -41.45
N GLU A 271 -12.95 -6.94 -41.48
CA GLU A 271 -11.81 -6.32 -40.80
C GLU A 271 -11.24 -5.15 -41.63
N GLU A 272 -11.81 -3.96 -41.44
CA GLU A 272 -11.27 -2.70 -41.92
C GLU A 272 -11.09 -1.72 -40.73
N SER A 273 -9.90 -1.15 -40.57
CA SER A 273 -9.65 -0.18 -39.51
C SER A 273 -10.26 1.19 -39.86
N GLY A 274 -11.20 1.66 -39.03
CA GLY A 274 -11.79 3.00 -39.13
C GLY A 274 -11.00 4.13 -38.45
N GLU A 275 -9.79 3.86 -37.95
CA GLU A 275 -8.97 4.87 -37.27
C GLU A 275 -8.45 5.95 -38.22
N GLY A 276 -8.70 7.21 -37.87
CA GLY A 276 -8.18 8.41 -38.52
C GLY A 276 -7.24 9.21 -37.62
N VAL A 277 -6.75 10.35 -38.13
CA VAL A 277 -5.79 11.21 -37.42
C VAL A 277 -6.45 11.91 -36.25
N GLY A 278 -5.78 11.96 -35.08
CA GLY A 278 -6.27 12.67 -33.89
C GLY A 278 -7.44 12.00 -33.17
N GLY A 279 -7.64 10.69 -33.35
CA GLY A 279 -8.72 9.92 -32.72
C GLY A 279 -10.08 10.05 -33.41
N TYR A 280 -10.15 10.70 -34.56
CA TYR A 280 -11.36 10.75 -35.41
C TYR A 280 -11.49 9.50 -36.28
N ALA A 281 -12.70 9.21 -36.75
CA ALA A 281 -12.92 8.17 -37.75
C ALA A 281 -12.56 8.68 -39.16
N LYS A 282 -12.12 7.77 -40.04
CA LYS A 282 -11.98 8.04 -41.48
C LYS A 282 -13.21 7.52 -42.24
N GLU A 283 -13.32 7.90 -43.52
CA GLU A 283 -14.35 7.39 -44.42
C GLU A 283 -14.04 5.93 -44.80
N MET A 284 -15.06 5.05 -44.70
CA MET A 284 -14.93 3.61 -44.85
C MET A 284 -15.18 3.15 -46.29
N SER A 285 -14.75 1.93 -46.64
CA SER A 285 -15.06 1.32 -47.94
C SER A 285 -16.56 1.14 -48.16
N LYS A 286 -16.97 0.99 -49.43
CA LYS A 286 -18.38 0.78 -49.78
C LYS A 286 -18.92 -0.52 -49.19
N GLU A 287 -18.10 -1.57 -49.20
CA GLU A 287 -18.42 -2.88 -48.65
C GLU A 287 -18.65 -2.81 -47.13
N PHE A 288 -17.85 -2.01 -46.42
CA PHE A 288 -18.04 -1.77 -44.99
C PHE A 288 -19.35 -1.02 -44.73
N ILE A 289 -19.63 0.04 -45.49
CA ILE A 289 -20.87 0.82 -45.37
C ILE A 289 -22.09 -0.08 -45.65
N ASP A 290 -22.05 -0.91 -46.69
CA ASP A 290 -23.17 -1.80 -47.02
C ASP A 290 -23.45 -2.80 -45.87
N ALA A 291 -22.41 -3.32 -45.23
CA ALA A 291 -22.53 -4.21 -44.08
C ALA A 291 -22.97 -3.48 -42.79
N GLU A 292 -22.49 -2.25 -42.58
CA GLU A 292 -22.93 -1.35 -41.50
C GLU A 292 -24.42 -1.03 -41.62
N MET A 293 -24.87 -0.69 -42.83
CA MET A 293 -26.28 -0.42 -43.13
C MET A 293 -27.16 -1.67 -42.93
N ALA A 294 -26.67 -2.86 -43.28
CA ALA A 294 -27.37 -4.12 -43.03
C ALA A 294 -27.53 -4.40 -41.52
N LEU A 295 -26.47 -4.17 -40.73
CA LEU A 295 -26.51 -4.27 -39.28
C LEU A 295 -27.53 -3.31 -38.67
N PHE A 296 -27.55 -2.05 -39.10
CA PHE A 296 -28.51 -1.06 -38.60
C PHE A 296 -29.95 -1.41 -39.00
N ALA A 297 -30.19 -1.89 -40.23
CA ALA A 297 -31.52 -2.36 -40.64
C ALA A 297 -32.04 -3.51 -39.77
N GLU A 298 -31.16 -4.42 -39.33
CA GLU A 298 -31.53 -5.49 -38.41
C GLU A 298 -31.83 -4.94 -37.01
N GLN A 299 -30.98 -4.07 -36.48
CA GLN A 299 -31.17 -3.48 -35.15
C GLN A 299 -32.45 -2.62 -35.07
N CYS A 300 -32.77 -1.82 -36.11
CA CYS A 300 -33.96 -0.97 -36.16
C CYS A 300 -35.28 -1.74 -35.94
N LYS A 301 -35.34 -3.03 -36.29
CA LYS A 301 -36.54 -3.86 -36.06
C LYS A 301 -36.74 -4.21 -34.59
N ASP A 302 -35.68 -4.25 -33.79
CA ASP A 302 -35.71 -4.73 -32.40
C ASP A 302 -35.59 -3.59 -31.37
N VAL A 303 -34.79 -2.56 -31.63
CA VAL A 303 -34.55 -1.49 -30.65
C VAL A 303 -35.73 -0.52 -30.56
N ASP A 304 -35.91 0.09 -29.39
CA ASP A 304 -36.99 1.03 -29.12
C ASP A 304 -36.51 2.50 -29.26
N ILE A 305 -35.22 2.74 -29.06
CA ILE A 305 -34.61 4.08 -29.14
C ILE A 305 -33.30 4.01 -29.92
N ILE A 306 -33.08 4.98 -30.81
CA ILE A 306 -31.81 5.15 -31.53
C ILE A 306 -31.25 6.54 -31.23
N ILE A 307 -29.98 6.62 -30.85
CA ILE A 307 -29.25 7.87 -30.66
C ILE A 307 -28.07 7.88 -31.63
N THR A 308 -28.10 8.77 -32.61
CA THR A 308 -27.03 8.88 -33.62
C THR A 308 -26.10 10.04 -33.32
N THR A 309 -24.80 9.79 -33.35
CA THR A 309 -23.75 10.76 -32.99
C THR A 309 -22.60 10.81 -34.00
N ALA A 310 -22.76 10.14 -35.15
CA ALA A 310 -21.72 10.02 -36.16
C ALA A 310 -21.52 11.36 -36.87
N LEU A 311 -20.42 12.05 -36.53
CA LEU A 311 -20.09 13.35 -37.06
C LEU A 311 -18.61 13.44 -37.39
N ILE A 312 -18.30 13.84 -38.61
CA ILE A 312 -16.93 14.12 -39.07
C ILE A 312 -16.77 15.63 -39.21
N PRO A 313 -15.84 16.27 -38.46
CA PRO A 313 -15.65 17.72 -38.55
C PRO A 313 -15.40 18.20 -39.99
N GLY A 314 -16.12 19.25 -40.40
CA GLY A 314 -15.96 19.86 -41.72
C GLY A 314 -16.63 19.11 -42.88
N LYS A 315 -17.24 17.94 -42.64
CA LYS A 315 -18.04 17.20 -43.63
C LYS A 315 -19.50 17.13 -43.21
N LYS A 316 -20.38 16.83 -44.16
CA LYS A 316 -21.78 16.48 -43.86
C LYS A 316 -21.80 15.17 -43.06
N ALA A 317 -22.73 15.07 -42.10
CA ALA A 317 -22.95 13.83 -41.36
C ALA A 317 -23.30 12.68 -42.33
N PRO A 318 -22.74 11.46 -42.15
CA PRO A 318 -23.06 10.32 -42.98
C PRO A 318 -24.51 9.89 -42.73
N LEU A 319 -25.22 9.52 -43.81
CA LEU A 319 -26.57 9.01 -43.73
C LEU A 319 -26.52 7.52 -43.36
N LEU A 320 -26.92 7.19 -42.12
CA LEU A 320 -26.79 5.84 -41.55
C LEU A 320 -28.14 5.16 -41.32
N ILE A 321 -29.22 5.93 -41.18
CA ILE A 321 -30.58 5.41 -40.97
C ILE A 321 -31.47 5.92 -42.11
N THR A 322 -31.85 5.04 -43.03
CA THR A 322 -32.73 5.37 -44.16
C THR A 322 -34.18 5.44 -43.75
N ARG A 323 -35.01 6.08 -44.57
CA ARG A 323 -36.48 6.12 -44.37
C ARG A 323 -37.05 4.71 -44.20
N GLU A 324 -36.63 3.76 -45.03
CA GLU A 324 -37.10 2.38 -44.96
C GLU A 324 -36.79 1.73 -43.61
N MET A 325 -35.59 1.96 -43.06
CA MET A 325 -35.21 1.45 -41.74
C MET A 325 -36.08 2.05 -40.63
N VAL A 326 -36.31 3.37 -40.65
CA VAL A 326 -37.18 4.07 -39.68
C VAL A 326 -38.58 3.47 -39.68
N GLU A 327 -39.15 3.22 -40.86
CA GLU A 327 -40.50 2.68 -41.00
C GLU A 327 -40.64 1.23 -40.52
N THR A 328 -39.54 0.50 -40.33
CA THR A 328 -39.56 -0.84 -39.71
C THR A 328 -39.54 -0.83 -38.18
N MET A 329 -39.29 0.33 -37.55
CA MET A 329 -39.28 0.44 -36.09
C MET A 329 -40.69 0.28 -35.50
N LYS A 330 -40.75 -0.09 -34.22
CA LYS A 330 -42.02 -0.21 -33.50
C LYS A 330 -42.68 1.17 -33.36
N PRO A 331 -44.02 1.29 -33.51
CA PRO A 331 -44.72 2.52 -33.18
C PRO A 331 -44.47 2.97 -31.73
N GLY A 332 -44.21 4.26 -31.54
CA GLY A 332 -43.81 4.85 -30.25
C GLY A 332 -42.30 4.86 -30.00
N SER A 333 -41.48 4.31 -30.91
CA SER A 333 -40.02 4.41 -30.85
C SER A 333 -39.54 5.86 -30.98
N VAL A 334 -38.35 6.14 -30.45
CA VAL A 334 -37.76 7.48 -30.47
C VAL A 334 -36.39 7.46 -31.15
N ILE A 335 -36.17 8.40 -32.07
CA ILE A 335 -34.87 8.64 -32.68
C ILE A 335 -34.38 10.02 -32.27
N VAL A 336 -33.15 10.10 -31.74
CA VAL A 336 -32.48 11.35 -31.40
C VAL A 336 -31.24 11.52 -32.26
N ASP A 337 -31.26 12.51 -33.14
CA ASP A 337 -30.18 12.76 -34.10
C ASP A 337 -29.28 13.91 -33.63
N LEU A 338 -28.16 13.57 -33.00
CA LEU A 338 -27.19 14.57 -32.51
C LEU A 338 -26.39 15.23 -33.64
N ALA A 339 -26.45 14.70 -34.85
CA ALA A 339 -25.77 15.24 -36.01
C ALA A 339 -26.65 16.15 -36.88
N ALA A 340 -27.88 16.47 -36.41
CA ALA A 340 -28.86 17.28 -37.15
C ALA A 340 -28.32 18.63 -37.66
N GLU A 341 -27.43 19.28 -36.91
CA GLU A 341 -26.83 20.57 -37.30
C GLU A 341 -25.94 20.46 -38.56
N SER A 342 -25.35 19.29 -38.80
CA SER A 342 -24.44 19.03 -39.94
C SER A 342 -25.06 18.13 -41.02
N GLY A 343 -26.39 18.13 -41.11
CA GLY A 343 -27.15 17.40 -42.14
C GLY A 343 -27.92 16.18 -41.63
N GLY A 344 -27.62 15.68 -40.42
CA GLY A 344 -28.30 14.54 -39.79
C GLY A 344 -27.80 13.17 -40.25
N ASN A 345 -27.84 12.18 -39.35
CA ASN A 345 -27.57 10.79 -39.68
C ASN A 345 -28.80 10.04 -40.19
N VAL A 346 -29.99 10.61 -40.00
CA VAL A 346 -31.27 9.97 -40.29
C VAL A 346 -31.97 10.72 -41.44
N GLU A 347 -32.42 9.99 -42.46
CA GLU A 347 -32.97 10.59 -43.69
C GLU A 347 -34.23 11.44 -43.44
N THR A 348 -34.99 11.05 -42.42
CA THR A 348 -36.21 11.72 -41.98
C THR A 348 -35.93 12.77 -40.90
N THR A 349 -34.69 13.14 -40.56
CA THR A 349 -34.44 14.23 -39.61
C THR A 349 -34.87 15.58 -40.19
N LYS A 350 -35.63 16.36 -39.41
CA LYS A 350 -35.89 17.78 -39.65
C LYS A 350 -35.13 18.60 -38.61
N PRO A 351 -34.01 19.25 -38.96
CA PRO A 351 -33.19 19.98 -38.00
C PRO A 351 -33.99 21.06 -37.25
N GLY A 352 -33.87 21.07 -35.93
CA GLY A 352 -34.57 21.99 -35.02
C GLY A 352 -35.98 21.56 -34.61
N GLU A 353 -36.56 20.55 -35.27
CA GLU A 353 -37.95 20.13 -35.02
C GLU A 353 -38.03 18.83 -34.20
N LEU A 354 -39.13 18.73 -33.43
CA LEU A 354 -39.64 17.47 -32.91
C LEU A 354 -40.92 17.14 -33.65
N TYR A 355 -40.95 15.99 -34.31
CA TYR A 355 -42.13 15.59 -35.07
C TYR A 355 -42.27 14.06 -35.15
N VAL A 356 -43.45 13.59 -35.54
CA VAL A 356 -43.76 12.16 -35.66
C VAL A 356 -43.81 11.76 -37.13
N HIS A 357 -43.03 10.75 -37.51
CA HIS A 357 -43.05 10.14 -38.83
C HIS A 357 -43.53 8.68 -38.70
N LYS A 358 -44.70 8.37 -39.26
CA LYS A 358 -45.31 7.01 -39.24
C LYS A 358 -45.26 6.31 -37.86
N GLY A 359 -45.49 7.05 -36.78
CA GLY A 359 -45.50 6.53 -35.41
C GLY A 359 -44.14 6.54 -34.70
N VAL A 360 -43.04 6.92 -35.35
CA VAL A 360 -41.72 7.10 -34.74
C VAL A 360 -41.46 8.58 -34.47
N ILE A 361 -41.09 8.91 -33.23
CA ILE A 361 -40.82 10.29 -32.79
C ILE A 361 -39.38 10.64 -33.16
N HIS A 362 -39.20 11.73 -33.90
CA HIS A 362 -37.89 12.25 -34.30
C HIS A 362 -37.57 13.49 -33.48
N ILE A 363 -36.40 13.48 -32.84
CA ILE A 363 -35.85 14.60 -32.09
C ILE A 363 -34.60 15.09 -32.83
N GLY A 364 -34.78 16.14 -33.64
CA GLY A 364 -33.72 16.75 -34.46
C GLY A 364 -33.18 18.05 -33.89
N TYR A 365 -33.28 18.29 -32.58
CA TYR A 365 -32.85 19.54 -31.95
C TYR A 365 -31.35 19.81 -32.18
N THR A 366 -31.03 21.04 -32.60
CA THR A 366 -29.65 21.50 -32.85
C THR A 366 -29.05 22.25 -31.67
N ASP A 367 -29.80 22.40 -30.58
CA ASP A 367 -29.47 23.24 -29.43
C ASP A 367 -29.47 22.47 -28.09
N LEU A 368 -29.22 21.15 -28.10
CA LEU A 368 -29.31 20.30 -26.91
C LEU A 368 -28.54 20.81 -25.68
N PRO A 369 -27.27 21.28 -25.79
CA PRO A 369 -26.59 21.89 -24.65
C PRO A 369 -27.29 23.15 -24.11
N SER A 370 -28.00 23.92 -24.94
CA SER A 370 -28.79 25.09 -24.53
C SER A 370 -30.01 24.70 -23.70
N ARG A 371 -30.49 23.45 -23.81
CA ARG A 371 -31.61 22.91 -23.02
C ARG A 371 -31.19 22.42 -21.62
N MET A 372 -29.89 22.43 -21.33
CA MET A 372 -29.32 22.29 -19.98
C MET A 372 -28.38 23.45 -19.68
N PRO A 373 -28.89 24.70 -19.71
CA PRO A 373 -28.04 25.87 -19.87
C PRO A 373 -27.15 26.13 -18.65
N THR A 374 -27.61 25.82 -17.43
CA THR A 374 -26.83 25.98 -16.20
C THR A 374 -25.56 25.10 -16.20
N GLN A 375 -25.72 23.80 -16.52
CA GLN A 375 -24.59 22.87 -16.56
C GLN A 375 -23.64 23.20 -17.71
N SER A 376 -24.19 23.50 -18.90
CA SER A 376 -23.41 23.90 -20.06
C SER A 376 -22.60 25.16 -19.83
N SER A 377 -23.21 26.19 -19.24
CA SER A 377 -22.53 27.44 -18.88
C SER A 377 -21.45 27.20 -17.83
N THR A 378 -21.68 26.32 -16.86
CA THR A 378 -20.68 26.01 -15.81
C THR A 378 -19.45 25.31 -16.39
N LEU A 379 -19.64 24.27 -17.21
CA LEU A 379 -18.51 23.56 -17.83
C LEU A 379 -17.79 24.44 -18.84
N TYR A 380 -18.54 25.15 -19.70
CA TYR A 380 -17.94 26.07 -20.67
C TYR A 380 -17.15 27.20 -19.96
N ALA A 381 -17.69 27.77 -18.88
CA ALA A 381 -17.01 28.76 -18.06
C ALA A 381 -15.72 28.22 -17.43
N ASN A 382 -15.71 26.97 -16.98
CA ASN A 382 -14.49 26.31 -16.49
C ASN A 382 -13.45 26.16 -17.60
N ASN A 383 -13.86 25.74 -18.80
CA ASN A 383 -12.95 25.57 -19.94
C ASN A 383 -12.34 26.91 -20.35
N ILE A 384 -13.17 27.92 -20.60
CA ILE A 384 -12.73 29.22 -21.11
C ILE A 384 -11.91 29.99 -20.07
N SER A 385 -12.24 29.90 -18.77
CA SER A 385 -11.45 30.54 -17.72
C SER A 385 -10.10 29.88 -17.50
N LYS A 386 -10.04 28.54 -17.49
CA LYS A 386 -8.78 27.79 -17.42
C LYS A 386 -7.91 28.05 -18.65
N PHE A 387 -8.52 28.10 -19.83
CA PHE A 387 -7.81 28.45 -21.06
C PHE A 387 -7.25 29.87 -20.98
N LEU A 388 -8.08 30.86 -20.62
CA LEU A 388 -7.63 32.25 -20.44
C LEU A 388 -6.45 32.36 -19.47
N LEU A 389 -6.53 31.67 -18.31
CA LEU A 389 -5.47 31.68 -17.31
C LEU A 389 -4.21 30.90 -17.74
N SER A 390 -4.30 30.07 -18.77
CA SER A 390 -3.16 29.36 -19.37
C SER A 390 -2.41 30.19 -20.42
N ILE A 391 -3.01 31.30 -20.90
CA ILE A 391 -2.39 32.20 -21.90
C ILE A 391 -1.41 33.13 -21.19
N GLY A 392 -0.14 32.76 -21.17
CA GLY A 392 0.96 33.59 -20.69
C GLY A 392 1.67 33.03 -19.46
N SER A 393 2.33 33.92 -18.72
CA SER A 393 3.09 33.57 -17.53
C SER A 393 2.28 33.81 -16.26
N LYS A 394 2.79 33.39 -15.10
CA LYS A 394 2.07 33.49 -13.83
C LYS A 394 1.58 34.94 -13.58
N ASP A 395 0.26 35.10 -13.47
CA ASP A 395 -0.46 36.36 -13.23
C ASP A 395 -0.33 37.43 -14.35
N HIS A 396 0.14 37.06 -15.55
CA HIS A 396 0.31 37.96 -16.71
C HIS A 396 -0.25 37.35 -18.00
N PHE A 397 -1.01 38.14 -18.76
CA PHE A 397 -1.50 37.76 -20.08
C PHE A 397 -0.41 38.00 -21.13
N TYR A 398 0.01 36.94 -21.81
CA TYR A 398 1.01 36.99 -22.87
C TYR A 398 0.75 35.89 -23.90
N ILE A 399 0.75 36.26 -25.18
CA ILE A 399 0.54 35.32 -26.28
C ILE A 399 1.89 34.74 -26.68
N ASP A 400 2.19 33.53 -26.19
CA ASP A 400 3.35 32.76 -26.60
C ASP A 400 2.97 31.79 -27.73
N LEU A 401 3.40 32.10 -28.95
CA LEU A 401 3.16 31.24 -30.12
C LEU A 401 3.96 29.93 -30.09
N ASN A 402 4.87 29.73 -29.13
CA ASN A 402 5.53 28.44 -28.91
C ASN A 402 4.67 27.47 -28.09
N ASP A 403 3.66 27.96 -27.37
CA ASP A 403 2.69 27.10 -26.70
C ASP A 403 1.74 26.51 -27.75
N GLU A 404 1.72 25.18 -27.86
CA GLU A 404 0.94 24.46 -28.86
C GLU A 404 -0.58 24.69 -28.72
N VAL A 405 -1.09 24.90 -27.51
CA VAL A 405 -2.51 25.16 -27.26
C VAL A 405 -2.87 26.57 -27.72
N VAL A 406 -2.03 27.55 -27.38
CA VAL A 406 -2.20 28.96 -27.80
C VAL A 406 -2.08 29.06 -29.32
N ARG A 407 -1.06 28.45 -29.92
CA ARG A 407 -0.87 28.45 -31.38
C ARG A 407 -1.96 27.69 -32.12
N GLY A 408 -2.46 26.59 -31.57
CA GLY A 408 -3.54 25.79 -32.16
C GLY A 408 -4.89 26.53 -32.18
N SER A 409 -5.18 27.27 -31.11
CA SER A 409 -6.48 27.96 -30.93
C SER A 409 -6.54 29.39 -31.48
N ILE A 410 -5.41 30.08 -31.66
CA ILE A 410 -5.39 31.45 -32.19
C ILE A 410 -5.69 31.49 -33.70
N VAL A 411 -6.70 32.28 -34.08
CA VAL A 411 -7.13 32.47 -35.47
C VAL A 411 -6.61 33.79 -36.03
N LEU A 412 -6.74 34.86 -35.26
CA LEU A 412 -6.24 36.20 -35.61
C LEU A 412 -5.35 36.71 -34.47
N GLN A 413 -4.24 37.37 -34.82
CA GLN A 413 -3.45 38.16 -33.89
C GLN A 413 -3.30 39.57 -34.46
N GLU A 414 -3.87 40.57 -33.78
CA GLU A 414 -3.84 41.97 -34.24
C GLU A 414 -4.29 42.11 -35.71
N GLY A 415 -5.36 41.40 -36.10
CA GLY A 415 -5.88 41.38 -37.47
C GLY A 415 -5.11 40.50 -38.47
N LYS A 416 -3.95 39.95 -38.11
CA LYS A 416 -3.20 39.01 -38.96
C LYS A 416 -3.77 37.60 -38.84
N LEU A 417 -4.15 37.01 -39.99
CA LEU A 417 -4.63 35.63 -40.06
C LEU A 417 -3.49 34.63 -39.76
N LEU A 418 -3.69 33.80 -38.73
CA LEU A 418 -2.79 32.72 -38.32
C LEU A 418 -3.41 31.32 -38.49
N TRP A 419 -4.68 31.25 -38.89
CA TRP A 419 -5.36 30.00 -39.24
C TRP A 419 -5.10 29.59 -40.70
N PRO A 420 -4.93 28.29 -41.00
CA PRO A 420 -4.89 27.16 -40.08
C PRO A 420 -3.55 27.05 -39.33
N PRO A 421 -3.53 26.44 -38.13
CA PRO A 421 -2.28 26.19 -37.42
C PRO A 421 -1.37 25.23 -38.20
N PRO A 422 -0.03 25.34 -38.06
CA PRO A 422 0.88 24.35 -38.63
C PRO A 422 0.54 22.97 -38.05
N PRO A 423 0.70 21.89 -38.83
CA PRO A 423 0.52 20.55 -38.30
C PRO A 423 1.40 20.37 -37.06
N PRO A 424 0.88 19.80 -35.97
CA PRO A 424 1.62 19.67 -34.72
C PRO A 424 2.97 18.99 -35.00
N LYS A 425 4.06 19.53 -34.44
CA LYS A 425 5.33 18.82 -34.45
C LYS A 425 5.08 17.52 -33.73
N VAL A 426 5.09 16.42 -34.46
CA VAL A 426 4.95 15.09 -33.89
C VAL A 426 6.20 14.86 -33.03
N SER A 427 6.19 15.33 -31.78
CA SER A 427 6.91 14.65 -30.72
C SER A 427 6.36 13.25 -30.79
N ALA A 428 7.19 12.33 -31.28
CA ALA A 428 6.82 10.94 -31.46
C ALA A 428 5.93 10.53 -30.29
N ALA A 429 4.66 10.18 -30.59
CA ALA A 429 3.98 9.26 -29.71
C ALA A 429 5.00 8.14 -29.46
N PRO A 430 5.26 7.73 -28.20
CA PRO A 430 6.12 6.59 -27.93
C PRO A 430 5.70 5.53 -28.94
N PRO A 431 6.64 5.00 -29.75
CA PRO A 431 6.28 4.08 -30.82
C PRO A 431 5.32 3.07 -30.23
N ALA A 432 4.16 2.89 -30.89
CA ALA A 432 3.21 1.86 -30.47
C ALA A 432 4.05 0.61 -30.22
N PRO A 433 4.00 0.03 -29.00
CA PRO A 433 4.80 -1.16 -28.70
C PRO A 433 4.52 -2.15 -29.84
N PRO A 434 5.57 -2.76 -30.42
CA PRO A 434 5.44 -3.57 -31.62
C PRO A 434 4.25 -4.52 -31.44
N LYS A 435 3.29 -4.46 -32.38
CA LYS A 435 2.14 -5.36 -32.39
C LYS A 435 2.68 -6.78 -32.13
N PRO A 436 2.22 -7.48 -31.07
CA PRO A 436 2.56 -8.87 -30.88
C PRO A 436 2.22 -9.61 -32.17
N ALA A 437 3.18 -10.36 -32.69
CA ALA A 437 2.87 -11.36 -33.69
C ALA A 437 1.70 -12.21 -33.16
N VAL A 438 0.72 -12.45 -34.03
CA VAL A 438 -0.54 -13.11 -33.73
C VAL A 438 -0.31 -14.41 -32.95
N THR A 439 -0.51 -14.35 -31.64
CA THR A 439 -1.05 -15.41 -30.77
C THR A 439 -1.66 -14.67 -29.57
N GLY A 440 -2.97 -14.77 -29.42
CA GLY A 440 -3.76 -13.86 -28.58
C GLY A 440 -3.33 -13.77 -27.12
N ALA A 441 -3.16 -12.53 -26.63
CA ALA A 441 -3.17 -12.18 -25.21
C ALA A 441 -3.59 -10.70 -25.04
N LYS A 442 -4.46 -10.44 -24.04
CA LYS A 442 -5.01 -9.12 -23.63
C LYS A 442 -3.99 -8.31 -22.79
N PRO A 443 -4.19 -6.99 -22.59
CA PRO A 443 -3.24 -6.11 -21.91
C PRO A 443 -3.53 -5.91 -20.41
N SER A 444 -2.53 -6.07 -19.53
CA SER A 444 -2.39 -5.31 -18.26
C SER A 444 -1.08 -5.62 -17.49
N GLY A 445 -0.41 -4.55 -17.02
CA GLY A 445 0.41 -4.40 -15.79
C GLY A 445 1.24 -5.56 -15.24
N ILE A 446 2.55 -5.31 -15.09
CA ILE A 446 3.62 -6.24 -14.66
C ILE A 446 3.72 -7.41 -15.62
N ALA A 447 4.93 -7.79 -16.01
CA ALA A 447 5.14 -9.13 -16.51
C ALA A 447 4.74 -10.13 -15.39
N GLN A 448 3.45 -10.45 -15.26
CA GLN A 448 3.10 -11.85 -15.11
C GLN A 448 3.83 -12.49 -16.29
N LYS A 449 4.96 -13.15 -16.00
CA LYS A 449 5.35 -14.28 -16.82
C LYS A 449 4.03 -15.02 -17.00
N GLU A 450 3.47 -15.01 -18.21
CA GLU A 450 2.43 -15.96 -18.58
C GLU A 450 2.84 -17.24 -17.91
N ALA A 451 1.99 -17.76 -17.02
CA ALA A 451 2.32 -18.95 -16.26
C ALA A 451 2.62 -20.01 -17.32
N GLN A 452 3.90 -20.17 -17.66
CA GLN A 452 4.36 -21.19 -18.58
C GLN A 452 3.72 -22.44 -18.05
N VAL A 453 2.87 -23.09 -18.85
CA VAL A 453 2.13 -24.27 -18.43
C VAL A 453 3.11 -25.13 -17.65
N PRO A 454 2.94 -25.25 -16.32
CA PRO A 454 4.00 -25.80 -15.50
C PRO A 454 4.29 -27.18 -16.06
N ASP A 455 5.57 -27.46 -16.32
CA ASP A 455 6.00 -28.76 -16.78
C ASP A 455 5.61 -29.78 -15.69
N TYR A 456 4.43 -30.38 -15.85
CA TYR A 456 3.81 -31.21 -14.83
C TYR A 456 4.69 -32.42 -14.52
N PHE A 457 5.50 -32.88 -15.49
CA PHE A 457 6.50 -33.90 -15.25
C PHE A 457 7.59 -33.39 -14.30
N LYS A 458 8.19 -32.23 -14.56
CA LYS A 458 9.20 -31.66 -13.65
C LYS A 458 8.64 -31.34 -12.27
N GLU A 459 7.42 -30.80 -12.18
CA GLU A 459 6.79 -30.50 -10.90
C GLU A 459 6.50 -31.80 -10.10
N THR A 460 5.95 -32.81 -10.78
CA THR A 460 5.70 -34.13 -10.18
C THR A 460 7.00 -34.79 -9.77
N LEU A 461 8.02 -34.82 -10.62
CA LEU A 461 9.35 -35.37 -10.32
C LEU A 461 9.97 -34.66 -9.11
N LYS A 462 9.93 -33.32 -9.07
CA LYS A 462 10.43 -32.55 -7.93
C LYS A 462 9.70 -32.92 -6.64
N LYS A 463 8.37 -33.00 -6.66
CA LYS A 463 7.57 -33.44 -5.51
C LYS A 463 7.94 -34.87 -5.10
N SER A 464 7.97 -35.82 -6.03
CA SER A 464 8.35 -37.21 -5.79
C SER A 464 9.74 -37.34 -5.18
N LEU A 465 10.73 -36.57 -5.66
CA LEU A 465 12.08 -36.56 -5.10
C LEU A 465 12.11 -35.97 -3.68
N VAL A 466 11.36 -34.90 -3.41
CA VAL A 466 11.24 -34.33 -2.05
C VAL A 466 10.61 -35.35 -1.09
N TYR A 467 9.51 -36.01 -1.47
CA TYR A 467 8.90 -37.05 -0.64
C TYR A 467 9.82 -38.26 -0.46
N THR A 468 10.53 -38.69 -1.51
CA THR A 468 11.51 -39.78 -1.44
C THR A 468 12.64 -39.45 -0.47
N ALA A 469 13.17 -38.22 -0.52
CA ALA A 469 14.20 -37.77 0.41
C ALA A 469 13.66 -37.72 1.86
N GLY A 470 12.43 -37.24 2.06
CA GLY A 470 11.77 -37.21 3.36
C GLY A 470 11.58 -38.60 3.96
N LEU A 471 10.95 -39.52 3.21
CA LEU A 471 10.75 -40.91 3.62
C LEU A 471 12.08 -41.65 3.82
N GLY A 472 13.07 -41.40 2.96
CA GLY A 472 14.41 -41.95 3.10
C GLY A 472 15.10 -41.49 4.39
N THR A 473 14.92 -40.22 4.77
CA THR A 473 15.44 -39.68 6.05
C THR A 473 14.80 -40.39 7.24
N VAL A 474 13.48 -40.65 7.21
CA VAL A 474 12.79 -41.37 8.29
C VAL A 474 13.34 -42.79 8.46
N VAL A 475 13.53 -43.53 7.35
CA VAL A 475 14.16 -44.86 7.40
C VAL A 475 15.60 -44.77 7.92
N GLY A 476 16.37 -43.78 7.45
CA GLY A 476 17.74 -43.54 7.90
C GLY A 476 17.84 -43.28 9.41
N LEU A 477 16.95 -42.45 9.97
CA LEU A 477 16.87 -42.22 11.42
C LEU A 477 16.55 -43.51 12.20
N GLY A 478 15.72 -44.39 11.63
CA GLY A 478 15.46 -45.72 12.20
C GLY A 478 16.69 -46.63 12.20
N VAL A 479 17.50 -46.61 11.12
CA VAL A 479 18.73 -47.41 11.01
C VAL A 479 19.78 -46.99 12.04
N ILE A 480 19.89 -45.68 12.33
CA ILE A 480 20.87 -45.15 13.31
C ILE A 480 20.31 -45.08 14.74
N SER A 481 19.09 -45.55 14.98
CA SER A 481 18.45 -45.48 16.30
C SER A 481 19.20 -46.39 17.28
N PRO A 482 19.72 -45.85 18.41
CA PRO A 482 20.43 -46.67 19.37
C PRO A 482 19.48 -47.48 20.26
N ASN A 483 18.26 -46.96 20.51
CA ASN A 483 17.28 -47.57 21.39
C ASN A 483 15.84 -47.07 21.09
N PRO A 484 14.81 -47.72 21.67
CA PRO A 484 13.41 -47.30 21.50
C PRO A 484 13.08 -45.89 22.00
N ALA A 485 13.83 -45.37 22.98
CA ALA A 485 13.61 -44.02 23.51
C ALA A 485 13.90 -42.95 22.45
N PHE A 486 14.98 -43.10 21.68
CA PHE A 486 15.26 -42.22 20.54
C PHE A 486 14.15 -42.22 19.49
N THR A 487 13.62 -43.40 19.14
CA THR A 487 12.52 -43.52 18.17
C THR A 487 11.24 -42.86 18.71
N THR A 488 10.96 -43.03 20.00
CA THR A 488 9.83 -42.39 20.68
C THR A 488 9.96 -40.87 20.68
N MET A 489 11.13 -40.35 21.04
CA MET A 489 11.42 -38.91 21.04
C MET A 489 11.33 -38.32 19.63
N THR A 490 11.84 -39.03 18.62
CA THR A 490 11.73 -38.62 17.21
C THR A 490 10.26 -38.57 16.75
N THR A 491 9.44 -39.52 17.20
CA THR A 491 8.00 -39.53 16.92
C THR A 491 7.30 -38.33 17.56
N ILE A 492 7.59 -38.06 18.83
CA ILE A 492 7.05 -36.91 19.56
C ILE A 492 7.49 -35.60 18.90
N PHE A 493 8.76 -35.48 18.52
CA PHE A 493 9.30 -34.33 17.79
C PHE A 493 8.55 -34.09 16.47
N GLY A 494 8.36 -35.13 15.65
CA GLY A 494 7.66 -35.04 14.37
C GLY A 494 6.20 -34.62 14.53
N LEU A 495 5.46 -35.24 15.44
CA LEU A 495 4.06 -34.88 15.73
C LEU A 495 3.95 -33.47 16.30
N SER A 496 4.84 -33.07 17.21
CA SER A 496 4.85 -31.73 17.79
C SER A 496 5.19 -30.65 16.77
N GLY A 497 6.06 -30.95 15.81
CA GLY A 497 6.34 -30.07 14.68
C GLY A 497 5.10 -29.82 13.82
N ILE A 498 4.30 -30.86 13.56
CA ILE A 498 3.03 -30.74 12.82
C ILE A 498 2.01 -29.93 13.62
N VAL A 499 1.87 -30.21 14.92
CA VAL A 499 1.00 -29.44 15.82
C VAL A 499 1.40 -27.97 15.80
N GLY A 500 2.68 -27.67 16.02
CA GLY A 500 3.18 -26.30 16.00
C GLY A 500 2.96 -25.59 14.67
N TYR A 501 3.16 -26.28 13.54
CA TYR A 501 2.86 -25.76 12.22
C TYR A 501 1.41 -25.29 12.10
N HIS A 502 0.44 -26.14 12.44
CA HIS A 502 -0.98 -25.81 12.32
C HIS A 502 -1.44 -24.78 13.36
N THR A 503 -0.93 -24.85 14.59
CA THR A 503 -1.30 -23.91 15.64
C THR A 503 -0.87 -22.48 15.31
N VAL A 504 0.34 -22.30 14.77
CA VAL A 504 0.88 -20.96 14.47
C VAL A 504 0.18 -20.32 13.26
N TRP A 505 -0.11 -21.10 12.21
CA TRP A 505 -0.90 -20.58 11.07
C TRP A 505 -2.31 -20.13 11.46
N GLY A 506 -2.85 -20.65 12.56
CA GLY A 506 -4.14 -20.24 13.11
C GLY A 506 -4.10 -18.95 13.94
N VAL A 507 -2.93 -18.38 14.22
CA VAL A 507 -2.79 -17.15 15.03
C VAL A 507 -3.24 -15.94 14.22
N THR A 508 -4.00 -15.03 14.84
CA THR A 508 -4.40 -13.77 14.17
C THR A 508 -3.16 -12.92 13.88
N PRO A 509 -2.97 -12.35 12.67
CA PRO A 509 -1.79 -11.55 12.33
C PRO A 509 -1.51 -10.38 13.29
N ALA A 510 -2.57 -9.72 13.77
CA ALA A 510 -2.49 -8.66 14.78
C ALA A 510 -1.85 -9.10 16.12
N LEU A 511 -1.83 -10.41 16.39
CA LEU A 511 -1.30 -11.04 17.59
C LEU A 511 0.10 -11.66 17.41
N HIS A 512 0.78 -11.44 16.27
CA HIS A 512 2.14 -11.96 16.04
C HIS A 512 3.18 -11.44 17.04
N SER A 513 3.07 -10.18 17.50
CA SER A 513 3.97 -9.66 18.53
C SER A 513 3.73 -10.35 19.89
N PRO A 514 2.48 -10.48 20.39
CA PRO A 514 2.17 -11.35 21.54
C PRO A 514 2.61 -12.81 21.38
N LEU A 515 2.48 -13.40 20.19
CA LEU A 515 2.95 -14.75 19.89
C LEU A 515 4.46 -14.90 20.14
N MET A 516 5.27 -13.97 19.62
CA MET A 516 6.72 -13.94 19.87
C MET A 516 7.03 -13.79 21.37
N SER A 517 6.26 -12.97 22.09
CA SER A 517 6.42 -12.81 23.54
C SER A 517 6.08 -14.09 24.31
N VAL A 518 5.01 -14.80 23.94
CA VAL A 518 4.63 -16.09 24.53
C VAL A 518 5.68 -17.15 24.24
N THR A 519 6.15 -17.27 22.99
CA THR A 519 7.20 -18.24 22.65
C THR A 519 8.46 -17.98 23.45
N ASN A 520 8.80 -16.71 23.72
CA ASN A 520 9.95 -16.37 24.54
C ASN A 520 9.74 -16.74 26.01
N ALA A 521 8.56 -16.47 26.56
CA ALA A 521 8.22 -16.87 27.92
C ALA A 521 8.32 -18.39 28.11
N VAL A 522 7.73 -19.13 27.16
CA VAL A 522 7.70 -20.60 27.17
C VAL A 522 9.09 -21.18 26.87
N SER A 523 9.91 -20.54 26.04
CA SER A 523 11.30 -20.98 25.76
C SER A 523 12.18 -21.02 27.01
N GLY A 524 11.83 -20.28 28.06
CA GLY A 524 12.51 -20.34 29.35
C GLY A 524 12.37 -21.70 30.06
N ILE A 525 11.67 -22.67 29.47
CA ILE A 525 11.68 -24.07 29.92
C ILE A 525 13.05 -24.74 29.79
N THR A 526 14.05 -24.10 29.17
CA THR A 526 15.48 -24.42 29.37
C THR A 526 15.88 -24.46 30.85
N ALA A 527 15.09 -23.84 31.74
CA ALA A 527 15.22 -23.99 33.19
C ALA A 527 15.11 -25.46 33.63
N VAL A 528 14.29 -26.29 32.96
CA VAL A 528 14.17 -27.73 33.24
C VAL A 528 15.51 -28.44 33.04
N GLY A 529 16.21 -28.16 31.95
CA GLY A 529 17.53 -28.73 31.69
C GLY A 529 18.58 -28.30 32.72
N GLY A 530 18.55 -27.04 33.13
CA GLY A 530 19.38 -26.55 34.24
C GLY A 530 19.05 -27.24 35.56
N LEU A 531 17.77 -27.34 35.93
CA LEU A 531 17.33 -27.93 37.20
C LEU A 531 17.73 -29.41 37.34
N LEU A 532 17.57 -30.21 36.28
CA LEU A 532 17.95 -31.63 36.29
C LEU A 532 19.45 -31.87 36.57
N LEU A 533 20.30 -30.87 36.32
CA LEU A 533 21.76 -30.94 36.49
C LEU A 533 22.25 -30.15 37.71
N MET A 534 21.35 -29.47 38.43
CA MET A 534 21.69 -28.80 39.69
C MET A 534 21.88 -29.84 40.80
N GLY A 535 22.86 -29.60 41.68
CA GLY A 535 23.18 -30.47 42.80
C GLY A 535 24.23 -29.84 43.70
N GLY A 536 24.59 -30.54 44.78
CA GLY A 536 25.48 -30.02 45.82
C GLY A 536 24.70 -29.60 47.07
N GLY A 537 25.06 -28.46 47.66
CA GLY A 537 24.37 -27.88 48.83
C GLY A 537 23.78 -26.51 48.51
N VAL A 538 23.88 -25.56 49.44
CA VAL A 538 23.44 -24.16 49.19
C VAL A 538 24.22 -23.51 48.03
N MET A 539 25.46 -23.95 47.82
CA MET A 539 26.31 -23.57 46.70
C MET A 539 26.64 -24.80 45.85
N PRO A 540 26.85 -24.64 44.53
CA PRO A 540 27.32 -25.73 43.68
C PRO A 540 28.67 -26.28 44.15
N GLY A 541 28.84 -27.60 44.14
CA GLY A 541 30.10 -28.27 44.51
C GLY A 541 31.05 -28.50 43.33
N THR A 542 30.52 -28.52 42.11
CA THR A 542 31.29 -28.80 40.88
C THR A 542 31.00 -27.77 39.78
N LEU A 543 31.85 -27.74 38.74
CA LEU A 543 31.64 -26.86 37.59
C LEU A 543 30.33 -27.15 36.84
N PRO A 544 29.95 -28.42 36.54
CA PRO A 544 28.67 -28.71 35.89
C PRO A 544 27.47 -28.19 36.68
N GLN A 545 27.47 -28.36 38.01
CA GLN A 545 26.42 -27.82 38.88
C GLN A 545 26.37 -26.27 38.87
N SER A 546 27.52 -25.62 38.70
CA SER A 546 27.59 -24.16 38.56
C SER A 546 27.03 -23.68 37.22
N LEU A 547 27.33 -24.39 36.13
CA LEU A 547 26.80 -24.11 34.80
C LEU A 547 25.28 -24.34 34.77
N ALA A 548 24.81 -25.42 35.38
CA ALA A 548 23.39 -25.75 35.54
C ALA A 548 22.61 -24.69 36.33
N ALA A 549 23.16 -24.23 37.46
CA ALA A 549 22.58 -23.11 38.22
C ALA A 549 22.54 -21.82 37.40
N GLY A 550 23.57 -21.55 36.60
CA GLY A 550 23.61 -20.43 35.65
C GLY A 550 22.52 -20.54 34.57
N ALA A 551 22.33 -21.72 33.98
CA ALA A 551 21.29 -21.99 33.00
C ALA A 551 19.88 -21.79 33.60
N ALA A 552 19.61 -22.33 34.79
CA ALA A 552 18.34 -22.16 35.50
C ALA A 552 18.06 -20.68 35.82
N PHE A 553 19.08 -19.94 36.29
CA PHE A 553 18.98 -18.51 36.58
C PHE A 553 18.59 -17.68 35.35
N VAL A 554 19.32 -17.79 34.24
CA VAL A 554 19.02 -16.98 33.03
C VAL A 554 17.71 -17.40 32.37
N SER A 555 17.34 -18.68 32.44
CA SER A 555 16.07 -19.18 31.92
C SER A 555 14.89 -18.62 32.71
N THR A 556 15.03 -18.46 34.02
CA THR A 556 13.98 -17.88 34.87
C THR A 556 13.75 -16.39 34.60
N ILE A 557 14.78 -15.64 34.16
CA ILE A 557 14.62 -14.25 33.68
C ILE A 557 13.65 -14.22 32.49
N ASN A 558 13.81 -15.15 31.54
CA ASN A 558 12.95 -15.24 30.36
C ASN A 558 11.51 -15.61 30.69
N ILE A 559 11.29 -16.58 31.59
CA ILE A 559 9.94 -17.01 32.01
C ILE A 559 9.13 -15.81 32.51
N PHE A 560 9.62 -15.17 33.57
CA PHE A 560 8.87 -14.12 34.24
C PHE A 560 8.82 -12.82 33.43
N GLY A 561 9.91 -12.50 32.72
CA GLY A 561 9.95 -11.34 31.82
C GLY A 561 8.97 -11.49 30.67
N GLY A 562 8.98 -12.64 29.99
CA GLY A 562 8.12 -12.93 28.84
C GLY A 562 6.64 -12.96 29.19
N PHE A 563 6.23 -13.64 30.27
CA PHE A 563 4.82 -13.69 30.67
C PHE A 563 4.26 -12.32 31.07
N LEU A 564 5.05 -11.50 31.77
CA LEU A 564 4.61 -10.15 32.15
C LEU A 564 4.47 -9.23 30.93
N VAL A 565 5.42 -9.27 29.98
CA VAL A 565 5.33 -8.51 28.72
C VAL A 565 4.12 -8.95 27.92
N THR A 566 3.91 -10.26 27.79
CA THR A 566 2.74 -10.82 27.09
C THR A 566 1.45 -10.30 27.70
N GLN A 567 1.30 -10.38 29.02
CA GLN A 567 0.11 -9.90 29.72
C GLN A 567 -0.14 -8.41 29.44
N ARG A 568 0.90 -7.57 29.55
CA ARG A 568 0.81 -6.13 29.27
C ARG A 568 0.30 -5.85 27.85
N MET A 569 0.82 -6.56 26.85
CA MET A 569 0.41 -6.38 25.46
C MET A 569 -1.02 -6.82 25.21
N LEU A 570 -1.42 -7.98 25.74
CA LEU A 570 -2.78 -8.50 25.57
C LEU A 570 -3.84 -7.63 26.27
N ASP A 571 -3.48 -6.97 27.37
CA ASP A 571 -4.36 -6.04 28.07
C ASP A 571 -4.59 -4.75 27.28
N MET A 572 -3.65 -4.33 26.41
CA MET A 572 -3.81 -3.13 25.56
C MET A 572 -4.89 -3.30 24.50
N PHE A 573 -5.14 -4.53 24.05
CA PHE A 573 -6.22 -4.80 23.09
C PHE A 573 -7.61 -4.88 23.73
N ARG A 574 -7.69 -4.77 25.07
CA ARG A 574 -8.98 -4.76 25.77
C ARG A 574 -9.72 -3.47 25.47
N ARG A 575 -10.93 -3.56 24.94
CA ARG A 575 -11.76 -2.38 24.73
C ARG A 575 -12.42 -1.96 26.04
N PRO A 576 -12.62 -0.66 26.28
CA PRO A 576 -13.40 -0.18 27.44
C PRO A 576 -14.83 -0.72 27.46
N THR A 577 -15.38 -1.09 26.30
CA THR A 577 -16.74 -1.63 26.13
C THR A 577 -16.82 -3.16 26.21
N ASP A 578 -15.70 -3.86 26.34
CA ASP A 578 -15.72 -5.32 26.47
C ASP A 578 -16.31 -5.73 27.84
N PRO A 579 -17.03 -6.87 27.92
CA PRO A 579 -17.50 -7.41 29.19
C PRO A 579 -16.37 -7.61 30.21
N LYS A 580 -16.72 -7.61 31.49
CA LYS A 580 -15.75 -7.87 32.56
C LYS A 580 -15.26 -9.33 32.46
N GLU A 581 -13.97 -9.49 32.21
CA GLU A 581 -13.31 -10.81 32.23
C GLU A 581 -12.91 -11.20 33.66
N HIS A 582 -12.97 -12.49 33.96
CA HIS A 582 -12.67 -13.05 35.29
C HIS A 582 -11.44 -13.97 35.23
N ASN A 583 -10.33 -13.47 34.69
CA ASN A 583 -9.12 -14.27 34.40
C ASN A 583 -8.50 -14.95 35.64
N TYR A 584 -8.76 -14.45 36.86
CA TYR A 584 -8.33 -15.12 38.09
C TYR A 584 -8.95 -16.52 38.26
N LEU A 585 -10.07 -16.82 37.61
CA LEU A 585 -10.68 -18.16 37.64
C LEU A 585 -9.81 -19.23 36.97
N TYR A 586 -8.89 -18.84 36.08
CA TYR A 586 -7.91 -19.77 35.51
C TYR A 586 -6.87 -20.24 36.55
N ALA A 587 -6.84 -19.65 37.75
CA ALA A 587 -6.10 -20.22 38.87
C ALA A 587 -6.70 -21.55 39.36
N ILE A 588 -8.00 -21.80 39.14
CA ILE A 588 -8.66 -23.06 39.55
C ILE A 588 -8.00 -24.28 38.87
N PRO A 589 -7.94 -24.38 37.53
CA PRO A 589 -7.26 -25.50 36.88
C PRO A 589 -5.77 -25.54 37.20
N ALA A 590 -5.10 -24.39 37.38
CA ALA A 590 -3.69 -24.33 37.75
C ALA A 590 -3.41 -24.98 39.12
N LEU A 591 -4.17 -24.57 40.13
CA LEU A 591 -4.06 -25.08 41.51
C LEU A 591 -4.49 -26.54 41.59
N ALA A 592 -5.53 -26.93 40.86
CA ALA A 592 -5.96 -28.33 40.81
C ALA A 592 -4.88 -29.21 40.17
N PHE A 593 -4.30 -28.79 39.05
CA PHE A 593 -3.24 -29.53 38.35
C PHE A 593 -1.98 -29.69 39.21
N LEU A 594 -1.48 -28.59 39.77
CA LEU A 594 -0.28 -28.61 40.64
C LEU A 594 -0.54 -29.30 41.98
N GLY A 595 -1.70 -29.08 42.59
CA GLY A 595 -2.08 -29.66 43.87
C GLY A 595 -2.32 -31.17 43.79
N ALA A 596 -2.95 -31.65 42.71
CA ALA A 596 -3.11 -33.07 42.45
C ALA A 596 -1.75 -33.75 42.28
N TYR A 597 -0.84 -33.14 41.53
CA TYR A 597 0.53 -33.63 41.39
C TYR A 597 1.26 -33.68 42.74
N GLY A 598 1.29 -32.58 43.48
CA GLY A 598 1.96 -32.54 44.80
C GLY A 598 1.38 -33.55 45.80
N THR A 599 0.06 -33.78 45.76
CA THR A 599 -0.59 -34.81 46.59
C THR A 599 -0.21 -36.22 46.16
N ALA A 600 -0.12 -36.48 44.86
CA ALA A 600 0.24 -37.80 44.35
C ALA A 600 1.73 -38.11 44.62
N VAL A 601 2.62 -37.11 44.49
CA VAL A 601 4.03 -37.21 44.89
C VAL A 601 4.16 -37.47 46.39
N SER A 602 3.38 -36.79 47.24
CA SER A 602 3.44 -37.02 48.70
C SER A 602 2.92 -38.39 49.14
N GLN A 603 2.11 -39.04 48.30
CA GLN A 603 1.63 -40.42 48.49
C GLN A 603 2.59 -41.47 47.95
N GLY A 604 3.71 -41.07 47.33
CA GLY A 604 4.70 -41.99 46.77
C GLY A 604 4.25 -42.66 45.46
N CYS A 605 3.29 -42.07 44.73
CA CYS A 605 2.92 -42.55 43.40
C CYS A 605 4.09 -42.37 42.42
N THR A 606 4.45 -43.43 41.70
CA THR A 606 5.53 -43.43 40.70
C THR A 606 5.00 -43.09 39.29
N ASP A 607 5.89 -42.65 38.39
CA ASP A 607 5.62 -42.37 36.96
C ASP A 607 4.67 -41.18 36.66
N LEU A 608 4.59 -40.19 37.55
CA LEU A 608 3.70 -39.03 37.39
C LEU A 608 4.30 -37.93 36.49
N GLU A 609 5.62 -37.87 36.41
CA GLU A 609 6.39 -36.79 35.77
C GLU A 609 6.11 -36.74 34.26
N GLN A 610 6.05 -37.91 33.60
CA GLN A 610 5.77 -38.00 32.17
C GLN A 610 4.36 -37.52 31.82
N MET A 611 3.38 -37.81 32.68
CA MET A 611 2.01 -37.32 32.50
C MET A 611 1.92 -35.81 32.79
N MET A 612 2.66 -35.30 33.77
CA MET A 612 2.77 -33.86 33.97
C MET A 612 3.44 -33.16 32.79
N TYR A 613 4.49 -33.72 32.21
CA TYR A 613 5.13 -33.21 30.99
C TYR A 613 4.17 -33.17 29.81
N LEU A 614 3.34 -34.20 29.63
CA LEU A 614 2.28 -34.19 28.63
C LEU A 614 1.26 -33.06 28.90
N GLY A 615 0.72 -32.98 30.11
CA GLY A 615 -0.24 -31.94 30.49
C GLY A 615 0.33 -30.52 30.30
N SER A 616 1.57 -30.31 30.74
CA SER A 616 2.30 -29.05 30.54
C SER A 616 2.52 -28.71 29.08
N SER A 617 2.85 -29.71 28.26
CA SER A 617 3.03 -29.53 26.81
C SER A 617 1.72 -29.14 26.13
N LEU A 618 0.61 -29.80 26.48
CA LEU A 618 -0.73 -29.46 25.97
C LEU A 618 -1.15 -28.04 26.37
N CYS A 619 -0.85 -27.63 27.61
CA CYS A 619 -1.05 -26.25 28.04
C CYS A 619 -0.20 -25.26 27.24
N CYS A 620 1.05 -25.58 26.91
CA CYS A 620 1.90 -24.73 26.05
C CYS A 620 1.39 -24.66 24.61
N VAL A 621 0.88 -25.75 24.04
CA VAL A 621 0.19 -25.74 22.74
C VAL A 621 -1.07 -24.87 22.82
N GLY A 622 -1.86 -25.02 23.87
CA GLY A 622 -3.03 -24.20 24.17
C GLY A 622 -2.69 -22.71 24.32
N ALA A 623 -1.48 -22.40 24.77
CA ALA A 623 -1.02 -21.02 24.89
C ALA A 623 -0.94 -20.31 23.54
N LEU A 624 -0.40 -20.98 22.53
CA LEU A 624 -0.33 -20.47 21.16
C LEU A 624 -1.68 -20.54 20.46
N ALA A 625 -2.41 -21.66 20.63
CA ALA A 625 -3.74 -21.81 20.05
C ALA A 625 -4.73 -20.74 20.56
N GLY A 626 -4.60 -20.33 21.82
CA GLY A 626 -5.39 -19.25 22.41
C GLY A 626 -5.20 -17.90 21.72
N LEU A 627 -4.08 -17.67 21.02
CA LEU A 627 -3.81 -16.46 20.25
C LEU A 627 -4.46 -16.46 18.86
N SER A 628 -5.24 -17.49 18.51
CA SER A 628 -6.03 -17.53 17.26
C SER A 628 -7.14 -16.48 17.20
N SER A 629 -7.52 -15.88 18.34
CA SER A 629 -8.44 -14.76 18.38
C SER A 629 -8.14 -13.80 19.53
N GLN A 630 -8.52 -12.54 19.35
CA GLN A 630 -8.36 -11.52 20.40
C GLN A 630 -9.09 -11.90 21.70
N LYS A 631 -10.26 -12.55 21.58
CA LYS A 631 -11.12 -12.92 22.71
C LYS A 631 -10.49 -14.02 23.56
N THR A 632 -9.82 -14.98 22.95
CA THR A 632 -9.18 -16.12 23.63
C THR A 632 -7.73 -15.85 24.03
N SER A 633 -7.14 -14.74 23.58
CA SER A 633 -5.71 -14.47 23.76
C SER A 633 -5.21 -14.52 25.21
N ARG A 634 -6.02 -14.03 26.18
CA ARG A 634 -5.67 -14.06 27.62
C ARG A 634 -5.72 -15.46 28.21
N LEU A 635 -6.63 -16.32 27.75
CA LEU A 635 -6.63 -17.75 28.07
C LEU A 635 -5.32 -18.38 27.58
N GLY A 636 -4.86 -18.02 26.39
CA GLY A 636 -3.56 -18.45 25.87
C GLY A 636 -2.41 -18.14 26.85
N ASN A 637 -2.32 -16.89 27.32
CA ASN A 637 -1.31 -16.53 28.31
C ASN A 637 -1.42 -17.33 29.62
N ALA A 638 -2.64 -17.52 30.11
CA ALA A 638 -2.89 -18.32 31.33
C ALA A 638 -2.46 -19.78 31.16
N LEU A 639 -2.83 -20.44 30.06
CA LEU A 639 -2.42 -21.81 29.76
C LEU A 639 -0.90 -21.92 29.63
N GLY A 640 -0.22 -20.94 29.04
CA GLY A 640 1.25 -20.89 29.00
C GLY A 640 1.86 -20.88 30.39
N MET A 641 1.35 -20.05 31.30
CA MET A 641 1.80 -20.01 32.69
C MET A 641 1.57 -21.33 33.42
N VAL A 642 0.42 -21.98 33.22
CA VAL A 642 0.11 -23.30 33.78
C VAL A 642 1.07 -24.36 33.23
N GLY A 643 1.33 -24.34 31.92
CA GLY A 643 2.22 -25.30 31.27
C GLY A 643 3.65 -25.23 31.79
N VAL A 644 4.24 -24.03 31.82
CA VAL A 644 5.60 -23.82 32.34
C VAL A 644 5.69 -24.17 33.83
N SER A 645 4.70 -23.75 34.64
CA SER A 645 4.69 -24.05 36.08
C SER A 645 4.59 -25.55 36.34
N GLY A 646 3.76 -26.27 35.59
CA GLY A 646 3.65 -27.73 35.69
C GLY A 646 4.94 -28.45 35.29
N GLY A 647 5.65 -27.95 34.27
CA GLY A 647 6.89 -28.55 33.79
C GLY A 647 8.03 -28.39 34.80
N ILE A 648 8.11 -27.21 35.42
CA ILE A 648 9.04 -26.94 36.52
C ILE A 648 8.68 -27.80 37.73
N ALA A 649 7.40 -27.85 38.13
CA ALA A 649 6.96 -28.66 39.27
C ALA A 649 7.25 -30.16 39.08
N ALA A 650 7.01 -30.69 37.88
CA ALA A 650 7.34 -32.07 37.53
C ALA A 650 8.85 -32.33 37.69
N THR A 651 9.67 -31.41 37.18
CA THR A 651 11.12 -31.50 37.27
C THR A 651 11.62 -31.43 38.71
N LEU A 652 11.05 -30.54 39.54
CA LEU A 652 11.38 -30.47 40.96
C LEU A 652 10.98 -31.74 41.72
N GLY A 653 9.84 -32.36 41.36
CA GLY A 653 9.42 -33.63 41.95
C GLY A 653 10.30 -34.82 41.55
N ALA A 654 10.93 -34.75 40.37
CA ALA A 654 11.90 -35.75 39.91
C ALA A 654 13.28 -35.62 40.57
N MET A 655 13.56 -34.51 41.26
CA MET A 655 14.84 -34.24 41.91
C MET A 655 14.84 -34.70 43.36
N ASP A 656 15.99 -35.20 43.84
CA ASP A 656 16.24 -35.44 45.26
C ASP A 656 16.58 -34.11 45.96
N LEU A 657 15.54 -33.35 46.32
CA LEU A 657 15.68 -32.01 46.89
C LEU A 657 15.99 -32.04 48.38
N THR A 658 17.28 -32.00 48.72
CA THR A 658 17.73 -31.67 50.09
C THR A 658 17.35 -30.22 50.45
N PRO A 659 17.16 -29.88 51.74
CA PRO A 659 16.85 -28.50 52.15
C PRO A 659 17.86 -27.47 51.64
N GLU A 660 19.14 -27.84 51.57
CA GLU A 660 20.23 -27.00 51.07
C GLU A 660 20.11 -26.77 49.55
N LEU A 661 19.86 -27.83 48.77
CA LEU A 661 19.67 -27.72 47.32
C LEU A 661 18.37 -26.97 46.98
N ALA A 662 17.29 -27.22 47.73
CA ALA A 662 16.04 -26.47 47.59
C ALA A 662 16.25 -24.97 47.84
N THR A 663 17.10 -24.60 48.80
CA THR A 663 17.48 -23.20 49.05
C THR A 663 18.25 -22.62 47.86
N GLN A 664 19.19 -23.38 47.28
CA GLN A 664 19.93 -22.96 46.08
C GLN A 664 18.99 -22.72 44.88
N VAL A 665 18.09 -23.66 44.60
CA VAL A 665 17.10 -23.56 43.53
C VAL A 665 16.20 -22.34 43.73
N ALA A 666 15.65 -22.17 44.93
CA ALA A 666 14.80 -21.04 45.27
C ALA A 666 15.53 -19.69 45.12
N ALA A 667 16.80 -19.61 45.53
CA ALA A 667 17.61 -18.41 45.37
C ALA A 667 17.89 -18.08 43.89
N CYS A 668 18.28 -19.08 43.10
CA CYS A 668 18.58 -18.90 41.67
C CYS A 668 17.32 -18.47 40.89
N MET A 669 16.23 -19.21 41.05
CA MET A 669 14.97 -18.90 40.36
C MET A 669 14.37 -17.59 40.87
N GLY A 670 14.38 -17.34 42.19
CA GLY A 670 13.88 -16.10 42.77
C GLY A 670 14.62 -14.86 42.28
N ALA A 671 15.96 -14.92 42.19
CA ALA A 671 16.76 -13.83 41.65
C ALA A 671 16.50 -13.60 40.15
N GLY A 672 16.43 -14.68 39.36
CA GLY A 672 16.10 -14.60 37.93
C GLY A 672 14.71 -14.01 37.70
N ALA A 673 13.71 -14.46 38.46
CA ALA A 673 12.34 -13.96 38.41
C ALA A 673 12.27 -12.48 38.76
N GLY A 674 12.97 -12.05 39.82
CA GLY A 674 13.07 -10.65 40.23
C GLY A 674 13.60 -9.76 39.10
N ILE A 675 14.69 -10.16 38.45
CA ILE A 675 15.28 -9.42 37.32
C ILE A 675 14.30 -9.39 36.14
N GLY A 676 13.74 -10.53 35.76
CA GLY A 676 12.79 -10.65 34.65
C GLY A 676 11.59 -9.73 34.82
N LEU A 677 10.95 -9.75 35.99
CA LEU A 677 9.80 -8.88 36.31
C LEU A 677 10.19 -7.40 36.31
N LEU A 678 11.33 -7.04 36.87
CA LEU A 678 11.78 -5.64 36.93
C LEU A 678 12.05 -5.06 35.54
N VAL A 679 12.71 -5.83 34.67
CA VAL A 679 13.00 -5.42 33.28
C VAL A 679 11.69 -5.31 32.49
N ALA A 680 10.85 -6.35 32.54
CA ALA A 680 9.58 -6.41 31.84
C ALA A 680 8.59 -5.33 32.27
N LYS A 681 8.63 -4.86 33.53
CA LYS A 681 7.78 -3.76 34.00
C LYS A 681 8.24 -2.39 33.52
N LYS A 682 9.54 -2.18 33.35
CA LYS A 682 10.13 -0.87 33.02
C LYS A 682 10.17 -0.57 31.52
N ILE A 683 10.14 -1.58 30.67
CA ILE A 683 10.29 -1.41 29.21
C ILE A 683 9.06 -0.72 28.59
N GLU A 684 9.29 0.19 27.64
CA GLU A 684 8.25 0.74 26.75
C GLU A 684 7.91 -0.27 25.64
N ILE A 685 6.68 -0.25 25.11
CA ILE A 685 6.27 -1.20 24.05
C ILE A 685 6.99 -0.93 22.72
N THR A 686 7.39 0.31 22.48
CA THR A 686 8.24 0.67 21.33
C THR A 686 9.60 -0.04 21.37
N ASP A 687 10.06 -0.40 22.58
CA ASP A 687 11.33 -1.06 22.84
C ASP A 687 11.23 -2.59 22.95
N LEU A 688 10.06 -3.14 22.63
CA LEU A 688 9.83 -4.58 22.65
C LEU A 688 10.75 -5.39 21.71
N PRO A 689 11.06 -4.95 20.47
CA PRO A 689 11.89 -5.74 19.55
C PRO A 689 13.28 -6.06 20.12
N GLN A 690 13.93 -5.09 20.77
CA GLN A 690 15.23 -5.32 21.40
C GLN A 690 15.12 -6.20 22.65
N LEU A 691 14.05 -6.09 23.44
CA LEU A 691 13.86 -6.98 24.59
C LEU A 691 13.70 -8.44 24.14
N VAL A 692 12.92 -8.67 23.09
CA VAL A 692 12.73 -9.99 22.47
C VAL A 692 14.08 -10.56 22.00
N ALA A 693 14.90 -9.74 21.32
CA ALA A 693 16.26 -10.14 20.93
C ALA A 693 17.12 -10.47 22.16
N ALA A 694 17.09 -9.65 23.21
CA ALA A 694 17.85 -9.94 24.43
C ALA A 694 17.43 -11.27 25.08
N PHE A 695 16.13 -11.58 25.15
CA PHE A 695 15.65 -12.86 25.70
C PHE A 695 16.11 -14.08 24.91
N HIS A 696 16.09 -14.03 23.56
CA HIS A 696 16.64 -15.14 22.76
C HIS A 696 18.12 -15.40 23.08
N SER A 697 18.91 -14.34 23.34
CA SER A 697 20.30 -14.52 23.72
C SER A 697 20.45 -15.32 25.02
N LEU A 698 19.58 -15.08 26.00
CA LEU A 698 19.57 -15.81 27.27
C LEU A 698 19.20 -17.28 27.08
N VAL A 699 18.29 -17.60 26.14
CA VAL A 699 17.97 -19.00 25.79
C VAL A 699 19.19 -19.68 25.15
N GLY A 700 19.83 -19.02 24.18
CA GLY A 700 21.01 -19.55 23.51
C GLY A 700 22.17 -19.79 24.49
N LEU A 701 22.36 -18.88 25.46
CA LEU A 701 23.34 -19.05 26.53
C LEU A 701 22.97 -20.22 27.45
N ALA A 702 21.72 -20.33 27.89
CA ALA A 702 21.25 -21.44 28.71
C ALA A 702 21.53 -22.78 28.03
N ALA A 703 21.20 -22.92 26.73
CA ALA A 703 21.44 -24.15 25.97
C ALA A 703 22.91 -24.54 25.92
N VAL A 704 23.82 -23.57 25.68
CA VAL A 704 25.28 -23.82 25.72
C VAL A 704 25.69 -24.28 27.12
N LEU A 705 25.25 -23.61 28.18
CA LEU A 705 25.60 -23.97 29.55
C LEU A 705 25.10 -25.39 29.90
N THR A 706 23.86 -25.73 29.54
CA THR A 706 23.27 -27.06 29.74
C THR A 706 24.08 -28.11 28.98
N CYS A 707 24.42 -27.89 27.71
CA CYS A 707 25.20 -28.85 26.93
C CYS A 707 26.58 -29.13 27.53
N PHE A 708 27.29 -28.10 27.99
CA PHE A 708 28.58 -28.31 28.66
C PHE A 708 28.42 -29.05 29.99
N ALA A 709 27.40 -28.70 30.78
CA ALA A 709 27.12 -29.37 32.04
C ALA A 709 26.82 -30.86 31.83
N THR A 710 25.89 -31.19 30.91
CA THR A 710 25.51 -32.57 30.57
C THR A 710 26.71 -33.37 30.06
N TYR A 711 27.52 -32.83 29.14
CA TYR A 711 28.70 -33.55 28.65
C TYR A 711 29.65 -33.93 29.78
N MET A 712 29.90 -33.03 30.74
CA MET A 712 30.79 -33.30 31.86
C MET A 712 30.22 -34.30 32.86
N VAL A 713 28.89 -34.31 33.06
CA VAL A 713 28.19 -35.24 33.96
C VAL A 713 28.13 -36.65 33.37
N ASP A 714 27.79 -36.76 32.08
CA ASP A 714 27.57 -38.04 31.41
C ASP A 714 28.84 -38.64 30.80
N TYR A 715 29.94 -37.88 30.74
CA TYR A 715 31.22 -38.38 30.20
C TYR A 715 31.64 -39.76 30.73
N PRO A 716 31.57 -40.05 32.06
CA PRO A 716 31.96 -41.35 32.58
C PRO A 716 31.10 -42.52 32.08
N THR A 717 29.85 -42.25 31.66
CA THR A 717 28.90 -43.29 31.23
C THR A 717 28.94 -43.55 29.72
N PHE A 718 29.48 -42.62 28.91
CA PHE A 718 29.54 -42.77 27.45
C PHE A 718 30.30 -44.01 26.97
N ALA A 719 31.25 -44.52 27.74
CA ALA A 719 31.97 -45.75 27.40
C ALA A 719 31.07 -47.00 27.39
N THR A 720 29.94 -46.95 28.08
CA THR A 720 29.02 -48.08 28.29
C THR A 720 27.59 -47.83 27.79
N ASP A 721 27.27 -46.60 27.40
CA ASP A 721 25.94 -46.23 26.93
C ASP A 721 25.81 -46.39 25.41
N GLU A 722 24.93 -47.27 24.97
CA GLU A 722 24.63 -47.49 23.54
C GLU A 722 24.08 -46.23 22.85
N ALA A 723 23.51 -45.28 23.61
CA ALA A 723 23.02 -43.99 23.11
C ALA A 723 24.07 -42.87 23.08
N ALA A 724 25.30 -43.12 23.54
CA ALA A 724 26.33 -42.09 23.73
C ALA A 724 26.53 -41.21 22.49
N ASN A 725 26.58 -41.80 21.28
CA ASN A 725 26.78 -41.04 20.05
C ASN A 725 25.60 -40.12 19.69
N VAL A 726 24.37 -40.52 20.01
CA VAL A 726 23.18 -39.68 19.80
C VAL A 726 23.16 -38.52 20.79
N ILE A 727 23.49 -38.79 22.06
CA ILE A 727 23.59 -37.75 23.10
C ILE A 727 24.70 -36.76 22.74
N LYS A 728 25.91 -37.24 22.39
CA LYS A 728 27.03 -36.44 21.86
C LYS A 728 26.60 -35.58 20.66
N THR A 729 25.82 -36.14 19.73
CA THR A 729 25.28 -35.40 18.58
C THR A 729 24.37 -34.25 19.03
N ALA A 730 23.42 -34.51 19.92
CA ALA A 730 22.50 -33.51 20.45
C ALA A 730 23.24 -32.41 21.22
N LEU A 731 24.23 -32.77 22.04
CA LEU A 731 25.10 -31.83 22.77
C LEU A 731 25.86 -30.88 21.84
N PHE A 732 26.45 -31.43 20.79
CA PHE A 732 27.21 -30.65 19.81
C PHE A 732 26.30 -29.69 19.03
N LEU A 733 25.17 -30.19 18.52
CA LEU A 733 24.19 -29.38 17.80
C LEU A 733 23.53 -28.32 18.69
N GLY A 734 23.18 -28.66 19.93
CA GLY A 734 22.64 -27.72 20.92
C GLY A 734 23.62 -26.59 21.22
N THR A 735 24.91 -26.92 21.39
CA THR A 735 25.98 -25.93 21.59
C THR A 735 26.16 -25.03 20.36
N TYR A 736 26.13 -25.60 19.16
CA TYR A 736 26.21 -24.84 17.91
C TYR A 736 25.03 -23.88 17.75
N ILE A 737 23.80 -24.37 17.84
CA ILE A 737 22.59 -23.56 17.68
C ILE A 737 22.51 -22.50 18.79
N GLY A 738 22.82 -22.87 20.03
CA GLY A 738 22.84 -21.95 21.18
C GLY A 738 23.84 -20.82 21.00
N GLY A 739 25.06 -21.10 20.54
CA GLY A 739 26.08 -20.08 20.28
C GLY A 739 25.74 -19.12 19.15
N VAL A 740 25.18 -19.61 18.03
CA VAL A 740 24.64 -18.75 16.95
C VAL A 740 23.52 -17.85 17.48
N THR A 741 22.61 -18.44 18.27
CA THR A 741 21.45 -17.73 18.83
C THR A 741 21.90 -16.65 19.80
N PHE A 742 22.84 -16.95 20.69
CA PHE A 742 23.40 -16.02 21.67
C PHE A 742 23.97 -14.77 21.00
N SER A 743 24.96 -14.93 20.13
CA SER A 743 25.67 -13.80 19.54
C SER A 743 24.86 -13.07 18.48
N GLY A 744 24.12 -13.81 17.64
CA GLY A 744 23.23 -13.21 16.64
C GLY A 744 22.20 -12.30 17.28
N SER A 745 21.63 -12.74 18.42
CA SER A 745 20.62 -11.99 19.15
C SER A 745 21.20 -10.74 19.84
N LEU A 746 22.43 -10.81 20.36
CA LEU A 746 23.13 -9.64 20.90
C LEU A 746 23.44 -8.59 19.83
N VAL A 747 23.83 -9.00 18.62
CA VAL A 747 24.01 -8.07 17.49
C VAL A 747 22.69 -7.45 17.06
N ALA A 748 21.62 -8.25 16.99
CA ALA A 748 20.27 -7.75 16.68
C ALA A 748 19.81 -6.72 17.73
N TYR A 749 19.98 -7.02 19.02
CA TYR A 749 19.75 -6.07 20.12
C TYR A 749 20.54 -4.77 19.92
N GLY A 750 21.86 -4.88 19.69
CA GLY A 750 22.74 -3.72 19.52
C GLY A 750 22.32 -2.82 18.35
N LYS A 751 21.88 -3.40 17.22
CA LYS A 751 21.39 -2.66 16.06
C LYS A 751 20.03 -2.01 16.29
N LEU A 752 19.09 -2.70 16.94
CA LEU A 752 17.76 -2.17 17.23
C LEU A 752 17.80 -1.04 18.26
N GLN A 753 18.66 -1.18 19.27
CA GLN A 753 18.90 -0.18 20.32
C GLN A 753 19.69 1.04 19.81
N GLY A 754 20.33 0.94 18.64
CA GLY A 754 21.19 2.00 18.08
C GLY A 754 22.59 2.07 18.72
N LEU A 755 23.00 1.03 19.45
CA LEU A 755 24.37 0.87 19.96
C LEU A 755 25.35 0.50 18.82
N LEU A 756 24.85 -0.20 17.80
CA LEU A 756 25.55 -0.55 16.57
C LEU A 756 24.92 0.18 15.38
N ASN A 757 25.72 0.45 14.34
CA ASN A 757 25.20 1.02 13.09
C ASN A 757 24.18 0.06 12.45
N SER A 758 23.04 0.60 12.02
CA SER A 758 21.97 -0.14 11.36
C SER A 758 22.33 -0.56 9.93
N SER A 759 23.37 0.02 9.33
CA SER A 759 23.87 -0.36 8.01
C SER A 759 24.51 -1.77 8.05
N PRO A 760 24.36 -2.56 6.97
CA PRO A 760 24.99 -3.89 6.91
C PRO A 760 26.52 -3.76 6.88
N LEU A 761 27.21 -4.45 7.80
CA LEU A 761 28.66 -4.53 7.83
C LEU A 761 29.14 -5.63 6.86
N LEU A 762 29.65 -5.23 5.70
CA LEU A 762 30.07 -6.16 4.65
C LEU A 762 31.58 -6.40 4.71
N LEU A 763 31.99 -7.53 5.30
CA LEU A 763 33.39 -7.96 5.30
C LEU A 763 33.82 -8.44 3.91
N PRO A 764 35.06 -8.14 3.46
CA PRO A 764 35.63 -8.74 2.24
C PRO A 764 35.64 -10.26 2.36
N GLY A 765 35.12 -10.96 1.34
CA GLY A 765 35.09 -12.44 1.34
C GLY A 765 34.16 -13.07 2.38
N ARG A 766 33.14 -12.36 2.90
CA ARG A 766 32.23 -12.85 3.96
C ARG A 766 31.64 -14.26 3.73
N HIS A 767 31.33 -14.62 2.48
CA HIS A 767 30.78 -15.94 2.17
C HIS A 767 31.82 -17.05 2.34
N VAL A 768 33.08 -16.76 2.00
CA VAL A 768 34.20 -17.68 2.25
C VAL A 768 34.45 -17.82 3.75
N LEU A 769 34.43 -16.71 4.50
CA LEU A 769 34.54 -16.74 5.96
C LEU A 769 33.45 -17.60 6.58
N ASN A 770 32.17 -17.34 6.25
CA ASN A 770 31.05 -18.08 6.83
C ASN A 770 31.05 -19.56 6.42
N SER A 771 31.40 -19.87 5.17
CA SER A 771 31.55 -21.26 4.71
C SER A 771 32.70 -21.96 5.42
N GLY A 772 33.80 -21.25 5.67
CA GLY A 772 34.94 -21.75 6.44
C GLY A 772 34.58 -22.02 7.91
N LEU A 773 33.83 -21.11 8.56
CA LEU A 773 33.33 -21.31 9.92
C LEU A 773 32.41 -22.53 10.01
N LEU A 774 31.52 -22.74 9.03
CA LEU A 774 30.65 -23.91 8.96
C LEU A 774 31.47 -25.19 8.74
N ALA A 775 32.39 -25.19 7.78
CA ALA A 775 33.26 -26.34 7.50
C ALA A 775 34.13 -26.71 8.71
N ALA A 776 34.65 -25.71 9.43
CA ALA A 776 35.42 -25.93 10.66
C ALA A 776 34.56 -26.54 11.78
N ASN A 777 33.28 -26.16 11.90
CA ASN A 777 32.35 -26.83 12.83
C ASN A 777 32.10 -28.29 12.44
N VAL A 778 31.90 -28.58 11.14
CA VAL A 778 31.72 -29.97 10.67
C VAL A 778 32.99 -30.80 10.94
N ALA A 779 34.17 -30.23 10.71
CA ALA A 779 35.44 -30.89 11.03
C ALA A 779 35.62 -31.11 12.54
N ALA A 780 35.25 -30.14 13.38
CA ALA A 780 35.25 -30.28 14.83
C ALA A 780 34.28 -31.39 15.29
N MET A 781 33.11 -31.50 14.66
CA MET A 781 32.16 -32.59 14.92
C MET A 781 32.74 -33.95 14.54
N ALA A 782 33.42 -34.05 13.39
CA ALA A 782 34.08 -35.29 12.99
C ALA A 782 35.17 -35.71 14.00
N TYR A 783 36.03 -34.77 14.41
CA TYR A 783 37.07 -35.02 15.41
C TYR A 783 36.48 -35.39 16.78
N TYR A 784 35.36 -34.78 17.17
CA TYR A 784 34.61 -35.07 18.40
C TYR A 784 34.12 -36.52 18.52
N PHE A 785 33.93 -37.21 17.39
CA PHE A 785 33.59 -38.64 17.35
C PHE A 785 34.80 -39.57 17.20
N MET A 786 35.99 -39.05 16.90
CA MET A 786 37.20 -39.86 16.73
C MET A 786 38.00 -40.03 18.03
N ASP A 787 37.86 -39.09 18.96
CA ASP A 787 38.58 -39.08 20.24
C ASP A 787 37.59 -39.03 21.40
N ASP A 788 37.56 -40.09 22.19
CA ASP A 788 36.65 -40.25 23.33
C ASP A 788 37.21 -39.67 24.63
N SER A 789 38.33 -38.95 24.61
CA SER A 789 38.86 -38.29 25.80
C SER A 789 38.04 -37.07 26.22
N LEU A 790 37.93 -36.84 27.54
CA LEU A 790 37.21 -35.70 28.10
C LEU A 790 37.76 -34.38 27.57
N THR A 791 39.07 -34.27 27.47
CA THR A 791 39.77 -33.07 27.00
C THR A 791 39.48 -32.78 25.54
N ALA A 792 39.54 -33.79 24.66
CA ALA A 792 39.21 -33.60 23.25
C ALA A 792 37.73 -33.23 23.09
N GLY A 793 36.84 -33.91 23.81
CA GLY A 793 35.41 -33.64 23.78
C GLY A 793 35.04 -32.22 24.20
N LEU A 794 35.52 -31.77 25.37
CA LEU A 794 35.34 -30.39 25.83
C LEU A 794 36.03 -29.38 24.93
N GLY A 795 37.19 -29.73 24.36
CA GLY A 795 37.88 -28.91 23.37
C GLY A 795 37.05 -28.70 22.11
N CYS A 796 36.36 -29.75 21.62
CA CYS A 796 35.46 -29.66 20.47
C CYS A 796 34.21 -28.85 20.78
N LEU A 797 33.55 -29.07 21.93
CA LEU A 797 32.40 -28.27 22.35
C LEU A 797 32.79 -26.80 22.53
N GLY A 798 33.96 -26.52 23.12
CA GLY A 798 34.55 -25.18 23.22
C GLY A 798 34.80 -24.54 21.85
N THR A 799 35.37 -25.31 20.94
CA THR A 799 35.62 -24.87 19.56
C THR A 799 34.32 -24.55 18.85
N THR A 800 33.31 -25.41 18.92
CA THR A 800 32.01 -25.16 18.31
C THR A 800 31.30 -23.98 18.93
N ALA A 801 31.31 -23.82 20.26
CA ALA A 801 30.73 -22.65 20.92
C ALA A 801 31.38 -21.34 20.43
N ALA A 802 32.71 -21.32 20.28
CA ALA A 802 33.43 -20.15 19.78
C ALA A 802 33.15 -19.87 18.31
N LEU A 803 33.21 -20.89 17.45
CA LEU A 803 32.97 -20.75 16.01
C LEU A 803 31.52 -20.38 15.71
N SER A 804 30.55 -20.98 16.40
CA SER A 804 29.12 -20.69 16.24
C SER A 804 28.77 -19.29 16.75
N THR A 805 29.36 -18.87 17.88
CA THR A 805 29.29 -17.50 18.39
C THR A 805 29.85 -16.50 17.36
N LEU A 806 31.01 -16.78 16.78
CA LEU A 806 31.57 -15.93 15.72
C LEU A 806 30.70 -15.92 14.46
N MET A 807 30.11 -17.06 14.11
CA MET A 807 29.22 -17.18 12.96
C MET A 807 27.92 -16.39 13.16
N GLY A 808 27.29 -16.45 14.34
CA GLY A 808 26.12 -15.62 14.66
C GLY A 808 26.43 -14.12 14.60
N PHE A 809 27.61 -13.72 15.07
CA PHE A 809 28.07 -12.33 14.96
C PHE A 809 28.25 -11.90 13.49
N THR A 810 28.97 -12.68 12.69
CA THR A 810 29.29 -12.35 11.29
C THR A 810 28.06 -12.35 10.40
N LEU A 811 27.17 -13.34 10.52
CA LEU A 811 25.91 -13.41 9.76
C LEU A 811 25.00 -12.22 10.10
N THR A 812 24.69 -11.98 11.36
CA THR A 812 23.76 -10.91 11.75
C THR A 812 24.34 -9.50 11.53
N SER A 813 25.67 -9.35 11.61
CA SER A 813 26.32 -8.07 11.31
C SER A 813 26.18 -7.66 9.84
N ALA A 814 26.10 -8.62 8.92
CA ALA A 814 25.91 -8.38 7.49
C ALA A 814 24.47 -8.00 7.09
N ILE A 815 23.52 -8.07 8.02
CA ILE A 815 22.10 -7.81 7.74
C ILE A 815 21.74 -6.35 8.08
N GLY A 816 21.04 -5.67 7.19
CA GLY A 816 20.61 -4.28 7.40
C GLY A 816 19.51 -4.16 8.46
N GLY A 817 19.38 -2.98 9.07
CA GLY A 817 18.38 -2.72 10.11
C GLY A 817 16.93 -2.88 9.64
N ALA A 818 16.66 -2.70 8.34
CA ALA A 818 15.34 -2.91 7.74
C ALA A 818 14.91 -4.40 7.74
N ASP A 819 15.88 -5.31 7.59
CA ASP A 819 15.64 -6.76 7.57
C ASP A 819 15.79 -7.41 8.94
N MET A 820 16.15 -6.62 9.96
CA MET A 820 16.33 -7.11 11.33
C MET A 820 15.11 -7.85 11.91
N PRO A 821 13.85 -7.48 11.60
CA PRO A 821 12.69 -8.25 12.08
C PRO A 821 12.71 -9.72 11.64
N VAL A 822 13.20 -10.02 10.43
CA VAL A 822 13.36 -11.39 9.93
C VAL A 822 14.43 -12.14 10.74
N VAL A 823 15.51 -11.47 11.09
CA VAL A 823 16.58 -12.08 11.91
C VAL A 823 16.04 -12.45 13.29
N ILE A 824 15.24 -11.58 13.91
CA ILE A 824 14.64 -11.85 15.22
C ILE A 824 13.78 -13.12 15.19
N THR A 825 12.98 -13.32 14.14
CA THR A 825 12.13 -14.51 13.98
C THR A 825 12.93 -15.78 13.67
N VAL A 826 14.03 -15.66 12.91
CA VAL A 826 14.94 -16.79 12.64
C VAL A 826 15.64 -17.24 13.92
N LEU A 827 16.13 -16.30 14.72
CA LEU A 827 16.78 -16.60 15.99
C LEU A 827 15.77 -17.12 17.04
N ASN A 828 14.50 -16.71 16.97
CA ASN A 828 13.42 -17.35 17.73
C ASN A 828 13.19 -18.80 17.28
N SER A 829 13.32 -19.10 15.98
CA SER A 829 13.26 -20.49 15.52
C SER A 829 14.42 -21.30 16.10
N TYR A 830 15.63 -20.73 16.10
CA TYR A 830 16.83 -21.39 16.62
C TYR A 830 16.77 -21.65 18.13
N SER A 831 16.20 -20.75 18.93
CA SER A 831 15.98 -21.00 20.36
C SER A 831 15.07 -22.23 20.58
N GLY A 832 14.05 -22.43 19.74
CA GLY A 832 13.21 -23.63 19.77
C GLY A 832 13.96 -24.91 19.38
N TRP A 833 14.80 -24.87 18.35
CA TRP A 833 15.60 -26.05 17.94
C TRP A 833 16.71 -26.38 18.94
N ALA A 834 17.28 -25.38 19.61
CA ALA A 834 18.21 -25.61 20.74
C ALA A 834 17.51 -26.36 21.87
N LEU A 835 16.27 -25.98 22.20
CA LEU A 835 15.46 -26.67 23.19
C LEU A 835 15.09 -28.11 22.77
N CYS A 836 14.89 -28.37 21.47
CA CYS A 836 14.76 -29.75 20.98
C CYS A 836 16.03 -30.56 21.22
N ALA A 837 17.20 -29.98 20.96
CA ALA A 837 18.48 -30.64 21.22
C ALA A 837 18.66 -30.94 22.71
N GLU A 838 18.28 -30.00 23.61
CA GLU A 838 18.23 -30.25 25.05
C GLU A 838 17.26 -31.40 25.40
N GLY A 839 16.09 -31.45 24.76
CA GLY A 839 15.11 -32.53 24.94
C GLY A 839 15.63 -33.90 24.50
N PHE A 840 16.34 -33.98 23.37
CA PHE A 840 16.97 -35.21 22.91
C PHE A 840 18.09 -35.68 23.84
N MET A 841 18.96 -34.79 24.31
CA MET A 841 20.07 -35.20 25.19
C MET A 841 19.63 -35.56 26.61
N LEU A 842 18.57 -34.92 27.13
CA LEU A 842 18.03 -35.20 28.47
C LEU A 842 16.87 -36.22 28.46
N ASN A 843 16.54 -36.78 27.29
CA ASN A 843 15.39 -37.66 27.08
C ASN A 843 14.07 -37.07 27.65
N ASN A 844 13.83 -35.78 27.39
CA ASN A 844 12.72 -35.03 27.99
C ASN A 844 11.66 -34.63 26.94
N ASN A 845 10.47 -35.23 27.07
CA ASN A 845 9.35 -35.02 26.15
C ASN A 845 8.86 -33.56 26.12
N LEU A 846 8.76 -32.90 27.27
CA LEU A 846 8.27 -31.53 27.39
C LEU A 846 9.17 -30.56 26.61
N MET A 847 10.49 -30.67 26.78
CA MET A 847 11.45 -29.81 26.09
C MET A 847 11.39 -30.01 24.58
N THR A 848 11.26 -31.25 24.11
CA THR A 848 11.11 -31.56 22.67
C THR A 848 9.82 -31.00 22.09
N ILE A 849 8.68 -31.17 22.78
CA ILE A 849 7.38 -30.67 22.30
C ILE A 849 7.39 -29.14 22.23
N VAL A 850 7.83 -28.49 23.31
CA VAL A 850 7.89 -27.03 23.40
C VAL A 850 8.91 -26.46 22.41
N GLY A 851 10.06 -27.12 22.25
CA GLY A 851 11.09 -26.73 21.28
C GLY A 851 10.57 -26.76 19.85
N ALA A 852 9.87 -27.84 19.46
CA ALA A 852 9.31 -27.97 18.13
C ALA A 852 8.21 -26.91 17.86
N LEU A 853 7.42 -26.59 18.88
CA LEU A 853 6.39 -25.55 18.83
C LEU A 853 6.99 -24.14 18.60
N ILE A 854 8.06 -23.80 19.33
CA ILE A 854 8.76 -22.52 19.19
C ILE A 854 9.53 -22.46 17.86
N GLY A 855 10.22 -23.56 17.51
CA GLY A 855 10.99 -23.68 16.28
C GLY A 855 10.14 -23.48 15.03
N SER A 856 8.98 -24.15 14.98
CA SER A 856 7.99 -23.97 13.91
C SER A 856 7.40 -22.56 13.89
N SER A 857 7.09 -21.97 15.06
CA SER A 857 6.59 -20.59 15.16
C SER A 857 7.55 -19.56 14.55
N GLY A 858 8.81 -19.58 14.97
CA GLY A 858 9.82 -18.67 14.43
C GLY A 858 10.05 -18.86 12.92
N ALA A 859 10.01 -20.10 12.44
CA ALA A 859 10.17 -20.42 11.02
C ALA A 859 9.02 -19.87 10.17
N ILE A 860 7.77 -20.04 10.62
CA ILE A 860 6.58 -19.54 9.92
C ILE A 860 6.57 -18.02 9.89
N LEU A 861 6.85 -17.35 11.03
CA LEU A 861 6.92 -15.89 11.07
C LEU A 861 8.02 -15.34 10.15
N SER A 862 9.18 -16.00 10.11
CA SER A 862 10.25 -15.65 9.18
C SER A 862 9.80 -15.77 7.72
N TYR A 863 9.08 -16.84 7.38
CA TYR A 863 8.52 -17.05 6.05
C TYR A 863 7.48 -15.99 5.68
N ILE A 864 6.54 -15.66 6.58
CA ILE A 864 5.51 -14.63 6.36
C ILE A 864 6.18 -13.28 6.10
N MET A 865 7.19 -12.90 6.89
CA MET A 865 7.93 -11.65 6.68
C MET A 865 8.70 -11.64 5.36
N CYS A 866 9.42 -12.72 5.03
CA CYS A 866 10.12 -12.86 3.75
C CYS A 866 9.16 -12.73 2.55
N LYS A 867 8.01 -13.41 2.61
CA LYS A 867 6.97 -13.34 1.56
C LYS A 867 6.40 -11.94 1.43
N ALA A 868 6.09 -11.27 2.54
CA ALA A 868 5.56 -9.90 2.55
C ALA A 868 6.57 -8.85 2.03
N MET A 869 7.87 -9.15 2.07
CA MET A 869 8.92 -8.30 1.48
C MET A 869 9.30 -8.71 0.06
N ASN A 870 8.72 -9.80 -0.47
CA ASN A 870 9.13 -10.46 -1.71
C ASN A 870 10.64 -10.76 -1.79
N ARG A 871 11.20 -11.25 -0.67
CA ARG A 871 12.61 -11.69 -0.57
C ARG A 871 12.67 -13.12 -0.06
N SER A 872 13.63 -13.90 -0.53
CA SER A 872 13.86 -15.25 0.00
C SER A 872 14.68 -15.20 1.29
N LEU A 873 14.46 -16.15 2.19
CA LEU A 873 15.22 -16.24 3.45
C LEU A 873 16.75 -16.29 3.24
N PRO A 874 17.30 -17.07 2.28
CA PRO A 874 18.73 -17.03 1.99
C PRO A 874 19.22 -15.65 1.53
N ASN A 875 18.42 -14.93 0.75
CA ASN A 875 18.77 -13.58 0.29
C ASN A 875 18.87 -12.59 1.47
N VAL A 876 17.97 -12.71 2.44
CA VAL A 876 17.99 -11.88 3.66
C VAL A 876 19.20 -12.23 4.54
N ILE A 877 19.42 -13.51 4.86
CA ILE A 877 20.48 -13.95 5.79
C ILE A 877 21.88 -13.77 5.19
N LEU A 878 22.06 -13.97 3.89
CA LEU A 878 23.35 -13.83 3.21
C LEU A 878 23.63 -12.39 2.73
N GLY A 879 22.71 -11.45 2.98
CA GLY A 879 22.87 -10.03 2.66
C GLY A 879 22.89 -9.73 1.16
N GLY A 880 22.04 -10.40 0.37
CA GLY A 880 21.91 -10.12 -1.05
C GLY A 880 21.03 -8.89 -1.34
N TYR A 881 21.27 -8.27 -2.50
CA TYR A 881 20.68 -6.99 -2.90
C TYR A 881 19.47 -7.20 -3.82
N GLY A 882 18.34 -6.54 -3.54
CA GLY A 882 17.10 -6.59 -4.36
C GLY A 882 16.09 -7.70 -3.99
N THR A 883 14.94 -7.71 -4.69
CA THR A 883 13.91 -8.77 -4.59
C THR A 883 14.18 -9.91 -5.59
N SER A 884 13.50 -11.03 -5.40
CA SER A 884 13.57 -12.20 -6.30
C SER A 884 13.10 -11.90 -7.73
N SER A 885 12.37 -10.80 -7.92
CA SER A 885 11.78 -10.36 -9.19
C SER A 885 12.37 -9.06 -9.74
N THR A 886 13.38 -8.47 -9.10
CA THR A 886 14.06 -7.28 -9.65
C THR A 886 14.74 -7.64 -10.98
N GLY A 887 14.39 -6.91 -12.05
CA GLY A 887 15.07 -6.97 -13.34
C GLY A 887 16.48 -6.37 -13.27
N GLY A 888 17.39 -6.85 -14.12
CA GLY A 888 18.78 -6.37 -14.15
C GLY A 888 18.98 -4.96 -14.75
N GLY A 889 17.90 -4.24 -15.05
CA GLY A 889 17.94 -2.89 -15.62
C GLY A 889 18.10 -1.78 -14.59
N LYS A 890 18.19 -0.53 -15.07
CA LYS A 890 18.14 0.65 -14.18
C LYS A 890 16.68 0.91 -13.75
N PRO A 891 16.44 1.30 -12.48
CA PRO A 891 15.13 1.73 -12.03
C PRO A 891 14.58 2.88 -12.88
N MET A 892 13.26 2.96 -13.00
CA MET A 892 12.58 4.02 -13.74
C MET A 892 12.89 5.40 -13.12
N ALA A 893 13.24 6.36 -13.96
CA ALA A 893 13.46 7.73 -13.51
C ALA A 893 12.11 8.40 -13.18
N ILE A 894 11.98 8.97 -12.00
CA ILE A 894 10.77 9.70 -11.62
C ILE A 894 10.78 11.07 -12.29
N THR A 895 9.75 11.35 -13.07
CA THR A 895 9.53 12.65 -13.73
C THR A 895 8.27 13.31 -13.19
N GLY A 896 8.34 14.56 -12.73
CA GLY A 896 7.19 15.32 -12.26
C GLY A 896 7.52 16.26 -11.10
N THR A 897 6.55 17.08 -10.71
CA THR A 897 6.60 17.91 -9.50
C THR A 897 5.62 17.38 -8.47
N HIS A 898 5.99 17.38 -7.19
CA HIS A 898 5.07 17.01 -6.12
C HIS A 898 4.10 18.16 -5.83
N THR A 899 2.90 17.83 -5.36
CA THR A 899 1.94 18.82 -4.86
C THR A 899 2.07 18.90 -3.34
N GLU A 900 2.34 20.07 -2.79
CA GLU A 900 2.40 20.28 -1.33
C GLU A 900 1.09 20.91 -0.82
N CYS A 901 0.65 20.54 0.38
CA CYS A 901 -0.50 21.15 1.05
C CYS A 901 -0.14 21.52 2.50
N ASN A 902 -0.84 22.50 3.07
CA ASN A 902 -0.69 22.86 4.48
C ASN A 902 -1.74 22.15 5.36
N VAL A 903 -1.70 22.41 6.67
CA VAL A 903 -2.63 21.80 7.64
C VAL A 903 -4.09 22.23 7.39
N ASP A 904 -4.35 23.47 6.98
CA ASP A 904 -5.71 23.94 6.69
C ASP A 904 -6.32 23.23 5.48
N ASP A 905 -5.54 23.06 4.42
CA ASP A 905 -5.94 22.33 3.22
C ASP A 905 -6.27 20.87 3.58
N ALA A 906 -5.39 20.23 4.37
CA ALA A 906 -5.58 18.86 4.84
C ALA A 906 -6.86 18.70 5.68
N VAL A 907 -7.15 19.64 6.58
CA VAL A 907 -8.38 19.64 7.38
C VAL A 907 -9.62 19.80 6.50
N SER A 908 -9.58 20.64 5.46
CA SER A 908 -10.70 20.76 4.51
C SER A 908 -10.96 19.44 3.78
N MET A 909 -9.90 18.75 3.31
CA MET A 909 -10.03 17.44 2.67
C MET A 909 -10.58 16.38 3.64
N ILE A 910 -10.10 16.36 4.88
CA ILE A 910 -10.61 15.46 5.94
C ILE A 910 -12.09 15.74 6.20
N ARG A 911 -12.51 17.01 6.20
CA ARG A 911 -13.91 17.42 6.42
C ARG A 911 -14.83 16.93 5.30
N GLU A 912 -14.39 17.02 4.05
CA GLU A 912 -15.16 16.61 2.86
C GLU A 912 -15.27 15.08 2.72
N ALA A 913 -14.28 14.32 3.18
CA ALA A 913 -14.25 12.87 3.06
C ALA A 913 -15.26 12.16 4.00
N LYS A 914 -15.91 11.09 3.51
CA LYS A 914 -16.77 10.23 4.36
C LYS A 914 -16.06 8.91 4.71
N ASN A 915 -15.35 8.34 3.76
CA ASN A 915 -14.55 7.13 3.93
C ASN A 915 -13.05 7.48 3.97
N ILE A 916 -12.41 7.26 5.12
CA ILE A 916 -11.01 7.58 5.37
C ILE A 916 -10.25 6.30 5.73
N ILE A 917 -9.15 6.02 5.03
CA ILE A 917 -8.21 4.97 5.41
C ILE A 917 -6.91 5.59 5.88
N ILE A 918 -6.39 5.13 7.01
CA ILE A 918 -5.10 5.56 7.55
C ILE A 918 -4.11 4.42 7.35
N THR A 919 -2.97 4.71 6.70
CA THR A 919 -1.89 3.75 6.48
C THR A 919 -0.66 4.19 7.28
N PRO A 920 -0.55 3.74 8.54
CA PRO A 920 0.56 4.11 9.39
C PRO A 920 1.82 3.33 9.02
N GLY A 921 2.98 3.96 9.20
CA GLY A 921 4.28 3.31 9.18
C GLY A 921 5.04 3.54 10.48
N TYR A 922 6.26 2.98 10.57
CA TYR A 922 7.08 3.10 11.78
C TYR A 922 7.40 4.55 12.16
N GLY A 923 7.42 5.48 11.19
CA GLY A 923 7.62 6.91 11.45
C GLY A 923 6.56 7.54 12.36
N LEU A 924 5.32 7.03 12.36
CA LEU A 924 4.27 7.44 13.29
C LEU A 924 4.70 7.18 14.75
N CYS A 925 5.14 5.95 15.01
CA CYS A 925 5.43 5.46 16.34
C CYS A 925 6.73 6.05 16.90
N VAL A 926 7.74 6.24 16.06
CA VAL A 926 8.99 6.92 16.46
C VAL A 926 8.72 8.33 16.94
N ALA A 927 7.76 9.03 16.34
CA ALA A 927 7.35 10.38 16.75
C ALA A 927 6.37 10.37 17.95
N LYS A 928 5.96 9.21 18.46
CA LYS A 928 4.87 9.05 19.44
C LYS A 928 3.56 9.73 18.97
N ALA A 929 3.29 9.71 17.67
CA ALA A 929 2.13 10.37 17.04
C ALA A 929 0.85 9.52 17.04
N GLN A 930 0.92 8.27 17.49
CA GLN A 930 -0.25 7.37 17.58
C GLN A 930 -1.33 7.88 18.54
N TYR A 931 -0.97 8.58 19.62
CA TYR A 931 -1.93 9.10 20.61
C TYR A 931 -2.84 10.21 20.03
N PRO A 932 -2.32 11.32 19.47
CA PRO A 932 -3.19 12.33 18.86
C PRO A 932 -3.94 11.79 17.64
N LEU A 933 -3.36 10.81 16.93
CA LEU A 933 -4.06 10.13 15.84
C LEU A 933 -5.28 9.35 16.32
N ALA A 934 -5.15 8.57 17.40
CA ALA A 934 -6.26 7.81 17.98
C ALA A 934 -7.39 8.75 18.47
N GLU A 935 -7.03 9.88 19.07
CA GLU A 935 -8.00 10.89 19.48
C GLU A 935 -8.70 11.55 18.28
N MET A 936 -7.96 11.84 17.21
CA MET A 936 -8.53 12.40 15.98
C MET A 936 -9.50 11.40 15.34
N VAL A 937 -9.14 10.13 15.27
CA VAL A 937 -10.00 9.05 14.75
C VAL A 937 -11.30 8.97 15.55
N LYS A 938 -11.21 9.04 16.89
CA LYS A 938 -12.39 9.03 17.77
C LYS A 938 -13.32 10.22 17.47
N THR A 939 -12.77 11.42 17.31
CA THR A 939 -13.57 12.62 16.96
C THR A 939 -14.22 12.46 15.57
N LEU A 940 -13.51 11.94 14.58
CA LEU A 940 -14.04 11.74 13.23
C LEU A 940 -15.14 10.66 13.19
N GLN A 941 -14.98 9.57 13.93
CA GLN A 941 -16.01 8.53 14.06
C GLN A 941 -17.25 9.05 14.80
N ALA A 942 -17.07 9.86 15.85
CA ALA A 942 -18.18 10.54 16.52
C ALA A 942 -18.96 11.48 15.58
N ALA A 943 -18.28 12.06 14.57
CA ALA A 943 -18.89 12.84 13.51
C ALA A 943 -19.49 11.99 12.36
N GLY A 944 -19.60 10.66 12.54
CA GLY A 944 -20.24 9.74 11.58
C GLY A 944 -19.38 9.36 10.37
N LYS A 945 -18.07 9.63 10.39
CA LYS A 945 -17.15 9.21 9.32
C LYS A 945 -16.71 7.76 9.50
N ASN A 946 -16.55 7.05 8.38
CA ASN A 946 -15.99 5.71 8.37
C ASN A 946 -14.46 5.79 8.30
N VAL A 947 -13.80 5.62 9.45
CA VAL A 947 -12.33 5.71 9.57
C VAL A 947 -11.75 4.37 9.97
N ARG A 948 -10.84 3.85 9.16
CA ARG A 948 -10.20 2.52 9.32
C ARG A 948 -8.70 2.60 9.13
N PHE A 949 -7.96 1.67 9.69
CA PHE A 949 -6.52 1.53 9.53
C PHE A 949 -6.19 0.37 8.60
N GLY A 950 -5.26 0.58 7.67
CA GLY A 950 -4.67 -0.46 6.84
C GLY A 950 -3.22 -0.73 7.25
N ILE A 951 -2.95 -1.93 7.76
CA ILE A 951 -1.64 -2.34 8.27
C ILE A 951 -0.93 -3.21 7.24
N HIS A 952 0.28 -2.83 6.89
CA HIS A 952 1.15 -3.66 6.08
C HIS A 952 1.87 -4.69 6.98
N PRO A 953 2.00 -5.98 6.59
CA PRO A 953 2.53 -7.02 7.48
C PRO A 953 3.94 -6.75 8.04
N VAL A 954 4.79 -6.09 7.25
CA VAL A 954 6.17 -5.70 7.65
C VAL A 954 6.29 -4.26 8.16
N ALA A 955 5.18 -3.54 8.39
CA ALA A 955 5.24 -2.19 8.95
C ALA A 955 5.64 -2.24 10.44
N GLY A 956 6.85 -1.78 10.73
CA GLY A 956 7.39 -1.73 12.09
C GLY A 956 8.82 -2.26 12.15
N ARG A 957 9.28 -2.60 13.35
CA ARG A 957 10.56 -3.27 13.63
C ARG A 957 10.39 -4.70 14.16
N MET A 958 9.16 -5.19 14.23
CA MET A 958 8.79 -6.54 14.67
C MET A 958 7.42 -6.92 14.07
N PRO A 959 7.16 -8.21 13.76
CA PRO A 959 5.87 -8.63 13.20
C PRO A 959 4.70 -8.26 14.10
N GLY A 960 3.71 -7.53 13.59
CA GLY A 960 2.52 -7.09 14.35
C GLY A 960 2.77 -5.95 15.35
N GLN A 961 3.96 -5.32 15.35
CA GLN A 961 4.29 -4.27 16.32
C GLN A 961 3.32 -3.08 16.23
N LEU A 962 2.93 -2.71 15.00
CA LEU A 962 2.08 -1.55 14.77
C LEU A 962 0.68 -1.76 15.35
N ASN A 963 0.13 -2.98 15.28
CA ASN A 963 -1.16 -3.33 15.89
C ASN A 963 -1.13 -3.09 17.41
N VAL A 964 -0.05 -3.53 18.08
CA VAL A 964 0.11 -3.34 19.54
C VAL A 964 0.25 -1.86 19.90
N LEU A 965 1.01 -1.08 19.12
CA LEU A 965 1.21 0.35 19.37
C LEU A 965 -0.05 1.18 19.13
N LEU A 966 -0.90 0.78 18.18
CA LEU A 966 -2.22 1.38 17.98
C LEU A 966 -3.17 0.98 19.12
N ALA A 967 -3.16 -0.28 19.56
CA ALA A 967 -3.93 -0.72 20.71
C ALA A 967 -3.51 0.02 22.00
N GLU A 968 -2.21 0.25 22.21
CA GLU A 968 -1.68 1.07 23.30
C GLU A 968 -2.21 2.51 23.25
N ALA A 969 -2.38 3.07 22.06
CA ALA A 969 -2.98 4.39 21.86
C ALA A 969 -4.50 4.42 22.05
N GLY A 970 -5.13 3.26 22.30
CA GLY A 970 -6.57 3.13 22.50
C GLY A 970 -7.38 2.97 21.21
N VAL A 971 -6.73 2.60 20.08
CA VAL A 971 -7.43 2.30 18.83
C VAL A 971 -8.10 0.92 18.95
N PRO A 972 -9.42 0.81 18.73
CA PRO A 972 -10.10 -0.48 18.71
C PRO A 972 -9.57 -1.40 17.60
N TYR A 973 -9.40 -2.70 17.90
CA TYR A 973 -8.81 -3.65 16.94
C TYR A 973 -9.71 -3.96 15.73
N ASP A 974 -11.02 -3.70 15.83
CA ASP A 974 -12.01 -3.97 14.77
C ASP A 974 -11.95 -2.98 13.61
N ILE A 975 -11.34 -1.81 13.83
CA ILE A 975 -11.08 -0.83 12.76
C ILE A 975 -9.64 -0.90 12.25
N VAL A 976 -8.85 -1.86 12.73
CA VAL A 976 -7.47 -2.12 12.28
C VAL A 976 -7.48 -3.37 11.42
N LEU A 977 -7.32 -3.17 10.11
CA LEU A 977 -7.40 -4.22 9.10
C LEU A 977 -6.02 -4.51 8.53
N GLU A 978 -5.79 -5.77 8.18
CA GLU A 978 -4.58 -6.20 7.50
C GLU A 978 -4.66 -5.84 6.00
N MET A 979 -3.50 -5.78 5.35
CA MET A 979 -3.38 -5.39 3.93
C MET A 979 -4.30 -6.19 2.99
N ASP A 980 -4.39 -7.50 3.18
CA ASP A 980 -5.22 -8.38 2.34
C ASP A 980 -6.72 -8.14 2.54
N GLU A 981 -7.12 -7.59 3.68
CA GLU A 981 -8.52 -7.32 4.02
C GLU A 981 -8.98 -5.95 3.47
N ILE A 982 -8.06 -4.99 3.34
CA ILE A 982 -8.39 -3.58 3.04
C ILE A 982 -8.04 -3.14 1.61
N ASN A 983 -7.18 -3.88 0.89
CA ASN A 983 -6.66 -3.43 -0.40
C ASN A 983 -7.75 -3.20 -1.48
N GLU A 984 -8.81 -4.02 -1.49
CA GLU A 984 -9.93 -3.90 -2.43
C GLU A 984 -10.85 -2.69 -2.15
N ASP A 985 -10.67 -2.03 -1.01
CA ASP A 985 -11.48 -0.88 -0.59
C ASP A 985 -10.88 0.47 -0.99
N PHE A 986 -9.61 0.54 -1.40
CA PHE A 986 -8.96 1.79 -1.80
C PHE A 986 -9.70 2.53 -2.93
N PRO A 987 -10.18 1.88 -4.01
CA PRO A 987 -10.97 2.56 -5.06
C PRO A 987 -12.27 3.23 -4.58
N LYS A 988 -12.83 2.75 -3.46
CA LYS A 988 -14.07 3.27 -2.86
C LYS A 988 -13.80 4.32 -1.77
N THR A 989 -12.53 4.63 -1.51
CA THR A 989 -12.10 5.48 -0.40
C THR A 989 -11.93 6.94 -0.85
N ASP A 990 -12.48 7.87 -0.07
CA ASP A 990 -12.44 9.30 -0.40
C ASP A 990 -11.07 9.91 -0.09
N LEU A 991 -10.47 9.51 1.03
CA LEU A 991 -9.20 10.05 1.48
C LEU A 991 -8.33 8.97 2.15
N VAL A 992 -7.06 8.93 1.79
CA VAL A 992 -6.06 8.10 2.47
C VAL A 992 -5.04 9.00 3.17
N LEU A 993 -4.80 8.76 4.46
CA LEU A 993 -3.73 9.40 5.23
C LEU A 993 -2.55 8.42 5.37
N VAL A 994 -1.46 8.67 4.66
CA VAL A 994 -0.21 7.92 4.77
C VAL A 994 0.68 8.60 5.80
N ILE A 995 0.92 7.96 6.95
CA ILE A 995 1.63 8.61 8.08
C ILE A 995 2.90 7.85 8.42
N GLY A 996 4.05 8.39 8.01
CA GLY A 996 5.35 7.79 8.32
C GLY A 996 5.61 6.43 7.66
N ALA A 997 4.88 6.10 6.59
CA ALA A 997 5.12 4.97 5.69
C ALA A 997 5.72 5.45 4.37
N ASN A 998 6.52 4.60 3.72
CA ASN A 998 7.06 4.87 2.38
C ASN A 998 7.07 3.62 1.51
N ASP A 999 7.90 2.63 1.85
CA ASP A 999 8.10 1.45 1.00
C ASP A 999 6.81 0.60 0.90
N THR A 1000 6.04 0.52 1.99
CA THR A 1000 4.78 -0.24 2.08
C THR A 1000 3.61 0.35 1.28
N VAL A 1001 3.78 1.52 0.68
CA VAL A 1001 2.79 2.21 -0.16
C VAL A 1001 3.36 2.59 -1.52
N ASN A 1002 4.54 2.07 -1.89
CA ASN A 1002 5.28 2.50 -3.06
C ASN A 1002 4.80 1.80 -4.33
N SER A 1003 4.25 2.56 -5.29
CA SER A 1003 3.73 2.00 -6.54
C SER A 1003 4.81 1.41 -7.44
N ALA A 1004 6.09 1.75 -7.24
CA ALA A 1004 7.20 1.14 -7.98
C ALA A 1004 7.30 -0.37 -7.78
N ALA A 1005 6.74 -0.93 -6.70
CA ALA A 1005 6.68 -2.37 -6.51
C ALA A 1005 5.82 -3.07 -7.57
N GLU A 1006 4.79 -2.38 -8.11
CA GLU A 1006 3.89 -2.87 -9.15
C GLU A 1006 4.13 -2.22 -10.52
N GLU A 1007 4.71 -1.03 -10.59
CA GLU A 1007 4.85 -0.28 -11.86
C GLU A 1007 6.25 -0.44 -12.49
N ASP A 1008 7.28 -0.74 -11.69
CA ASP A 1008 8.67 -0.82 -12.16
C ASP A 1008 9.31 -2.19 -11.89
N PRO A 1009 9.50 -3.04 -12.93
CA PRO A 1009 10.13 -4.34 -12.76
C PRO A 1009 11.61 -4.25 -12.36
N ASN A 1010 12.28 -3.11 -12.56
CA ASN A 1010 13.68 -2.90 -12.17
C ASN A 1010 13.82 -2.27 -10.77
N SER A 1011 12.70 -1.99 -10.10
CA SER A 1011 12.72 -1.52 -8.72
C SER A 1011 13.30 -2.61 -7.79
N ILE A 1012 14.05 -2.19 -6.79
CA ILE A 1012 14.59 -3.13 -5.79
C ILE A 1012 13.52 -3.74 -4.90
N ILE A 1013 12.30 -3.18 -4.92
CA ILE A 1013 11.10 -3.70 -4.25
C ILE A 1013 10.08 -4.25 -5.25
N ALA A 1014 10.46 -4.47 -6.51
CA ALA A 1014 9.58 -5.04 -7.53
C ALA A 1014 8.92 -6.33 -7.02
N GLY A 1015 7.61 -6.48 -7.19
CA GLY A 1015 6.81 -7.61 -6.75
C GLY A 1015 6.50 -7.67 -5.25
N MET A 1016 6.97 -6.71 -4.44
CA MET A 1016 6.53 -6.58 -3.05
C MET A 1016 5.04 -6.25 -3.01
N PRO A 1017 4.20 -7.02 -2.30
CA PRO A 1017 2.82 -6.62 -2.03
C PRO A 1017 2.84 -5.29 -1.27
N VAL A 1018 2.00 -4.33 -1.65
CA VAL A 1018 1.93 -3.01 -1.01
C VAL A 1018 0.48 -2.58 -0.81
N LEU A 1019 0.25 -1.61 0.07
CA LEU A 1019 -1.05 -0.95 0.21
C LEU A 1019 -1.25 -0.01 -0.99
N ARG A 1020 -2.26 -0.29 -1.82
CA ARG A 1020 -2.54 0.41 -3.09
C ARG A 1020 -3.22 1.77 -2.89
N VAL A 1021 -2.60 2.61 -2.08
CA VAL A 1021 -3.16 3.90 -1.65
C VAL A 1021 -3.47 4.84 -2.80
N TRP A 1022 -2.75 4.75 -3.91
CA TRP A 1022 -2.93 5.59 -5.10
C TRP A 1022 -4.24 5.34 -5.83
N ASN A 1023 -4.96 4.25 -5.54
CA ASN A 1023 -6.27 3.98 -6.11
C ASN A 1023 -7.40 4.78 -5.43
N SER A 1024 -7.14 5.48 -4.33
CA SER A 1024 -8.14 6.35 -3.69
C SER A 1024 -8.34 7.68 -4.43
N LYS A 1025 -9.42 8.39 -4.09
CA LYS A 1025 -9.70 9.71 -4.69
C LYS A 1025 -8.63 10.75 -4.34
N LYS A 1026 -8.17 10.75 -3.08
CA LYS A 1026 -7.10 11.64 -2.57
C LYS A 1026 -6.19 10.90 -1.60
N VAL A 1027 -4.91 11.26 -1.62
CA VAL A 1027 -3.89 10.78 -0.69
C VAL A 1027 -3.18 11.97 -0.05
N ILE A 1028 -3.03 11.96 1.26
CA ILE A 1028 -2.16 12.88 1.99
C ILE A 1028 -0.99 12.08 2.55
N VAL A 1029 0.23 12.43 2.15
CA VAL A 1029 1.45 11.80 2.67
C VAL A 1029 2.12 12.73 3.68
N MET A 1030 2.25 12.24 4.92
CA MET A 1030 2.84 12.96 6.03
C MET A 1030 4.25 12.46 6.32
N LYS A 1031 5.26 13.30 6.08
CA LYS A 1031 6.68 12.98 6.31
C LYS A 1031 7.53 14.25 6.48
N ARG A 1032 8.75 14.10 7.02
CA ARG A 1032 9.66 15.23 7.32
C ARG A 1032 10.20 15.96 6.09
N SER A 1033 10.53 15.21 5.04
CA SER A 1033 11.10 15.71 3.78
C SER A 1033 10.83 14.73 2.65
N LEU A 1034 11.17 15.06 1.40
CA LEU A 1034 11.06 14.14 0.26
C LEU A 1034 12.11 13.01 0.24
N GLY A 1035 12.91 12.85 1.30
CA GLY A 1035 13.93 11.80 1.38
C GLY A 1035 13.39 10.37 1.29
N VAL A 1036 14.28 9.45 0.98
CA VAL A 1036 13.97 8.03 0.74
C VAL A 1036 13.57 7.24 1.99
N GLY A 1037 12.97 6.07 1.77
CA GLY A 1037 12.56 5.11 2.80
C GLY A 1037 13.70 4.18 3.25
N TYR A 1038 13.34 3.04 3.84
CA TYR A 1038 14.32 2.03 4.27
C TYR A 1038 15.00 1.35 3.08
N ALA A 1039 14.23 1.09 2.02
CA ALA A 1039 14.73 0.56 0.76
C ALA A 1039 15.62 1.57 0.00
N ALA A 1040 15.72 2.82 0.43
CA ALA A 1040 16.46 3.87 -0.26
C ALA A 1040 16.01 4.11 -1.73
N VAL A 1041 14.73 3.86 -2.03
CA VAL A 1041 14.10 4.14 -3.33
C VAL A 1041 13.21 5.36 -3.21
N ASP A 1042 13.16 6.17 -4.27
CA ASP A 1042 12.15 7.19 -4.40
C ASP A 1042 10.75 6.56 -4.62
N ASN A 1043 9.70 7.33 -4.29
CA ASN A 1043 8.33 6.83 -4.35
C ASN A 1043 7.53 7.60 -5.40
N PRO A 1044 7.12 6.96 -6.51
CA PRO A 1044 6.37 7.62 -7.57
C PRO A 1044 5.03 8.20 -7.10
N ILE A 1045 4.43 7.67 -6.03
CA ILE A 1045 3.14 8.17 -5.53
C ILE A 1045 3.22 9.64 -5.11
N PHE A 1046 4.39 10.15 -4.68
CA PHE A 1046 4.57 11.54 -4.26
C PHE A 1046 4.37 12.53 -5.41
N TYR A 1047 4.41 12.05 -6.64
CA TYR A 1047 4.32 12.83 -7.88
C TYR A 1047 3.03 12.53 -8.66
N LYS A 1048 2.14 11.69 -8.14
CA LYS A 1048 0.81 11.44 -8.73
C LYS A 1048 -0.14 12.60 -8.42
N GLU A 1049 -1.04 12.90 -9.37
CA GLU A 1049 -1.94 14.07 -9.30
C GLU A 1049 -2.93 14.04 -8.13
N ASN A 1050 -3.28 12.85 -7.63
CA ASN A 1050 -4.18 12.67 -6.49
C ASN A 1050 -3.47 12.71 -5.13
N THR A 1051 -2.14 12.93 -5.10
CA THR A 1051 -1.35 12.94 -3.87
C THR A 1051 -0.93 14.35 -3.46
N ASN A 1052 -1.16 14.67 -2.20
CA ASN A 1052 -0.73 15.90 -1.55
C ASN A 1052 0.29 15.58 -0.46
N MET A 1053 1.43 16.27 -0.47
CA MET A 1053 2.49 16.16 0.53
C MET A 1053 2.20 17.14 1.67
N LEU A 1054 2.06 16.63 2.89
CA LEU A 1054 1.99 17.43 4.11
C LEU A 1054 3.31 17.28 4.86
N LEU A 1055 4.25 18.18 4.61
CA LEU A 1055 5.60 18.08 5.15
C LEU A 1055 5.66 18.56 6.61
N GLY A 1056 6.36 17.79 7.45
CA GLY A 1056 6.54 18.11 8.86
C GLY A 1056 6.90 16.91 9.73
N ASP A 1057 7.21 17.19 10.99
CA ASP A 1057 7.30 16.15 12.01
C ASP A 1057 5.91 15.56 12.29
N ALA A 1058 5.81 14.22 12.31
CA ALA A 1058 4.53 13.52 12.38
C ALA A 1058 3.73 13.89 13.64
N LYS A 1059 4.39 14.08 14.80
CA LYS A 1059 3.71 14.44 16.05
C LYS A 1059 3.10 15.83 15.93
N LYS A 1060 3.91 16.81 15.52
CA LYS A 1060 3.47 18.20 15.37
C LYS A 1060 2.31 18.33 14.38
N THR A 1061 2.38 17.63 13.25
CA THR A 1061 1.32 17.67 12.25
C THR A 1061 0.05 16.97 12.74
N CYS A 1062 0.16 15.82 13.42
CA CYS A 1062 -1.02 15.13 13.98
C CYS A 1062 -1.69 15.96 15.08
N ASP A 1063 -0.91 16.62 15.95
CA ASP A 1063 -1.47 17.52 16.97
C ASP A 1063 -2.20 18.72 16.34
N ALA A 1064 -1.61 19.32 15.32
CA ALA A 1064 -2.22 20.45 14.62
C ALA A 1064 -3.51 20.04 13.89
N LEU A 1065 -3.53 18.86 13.25
CA LEU A 1065 -4.74 18.30 12.64
C LEU A 1065 -5.81 18.03 13.70
N LEU A 1066 -5.45 17.37 14.80
CA LEU A 1066 -6.36 17.07 15.91
C LEU A 1066 -7.03 18.35 16.45
N GLN A 1067 -6.24 19.38 16.76
CA GLN A 1067 -6.76 20.65 17.27
C GLN A 1067 -7.79 21.29 16.33
N LYS A 1068 -7.51 21.31 15.03
CA LYS A 1068 -8.42 21.89 14.02
C LYS A 1068 -9.66 21.02 13.78
N VAL A 1069 -9.51 19.70 13.78
CA VAL A 1069 -10.63 18.75 13.66
C VAL A 1069 -11.57 18.91 14.87
N GLN A 1070 -11.03 18.98 16.09
CA GLN A 1070 -11.83 19.22 17.30
C GLN A 1070 -12.54 20.57 17.23
N ALA A 1071 -11.86 21.64 16.85
CA ALA A 1071 -12.45 22.96 16.69
C ALA A 1071 -13.60 23.00 15.64
N THR A 1072 -13.60 22.07 14.68
CA THR A 1072 -14.61 22.00 13.62
C THR A 1072 -15.84 21.17 14.01
N TYR A 1073 -15.66 20.11 14.81
CA TYR A 1073 -16.71 19.12 15.11
C TYR A 1073 -17.23 19.15 16.54
N GLN A 1074 -16.58 19.87 17.46
CA GLN A 1074 -17.00 20.02 18.85
C GLN A 1074 -17.52 21.43 19.18
N SER A 1075 -17.55 22.34 18.21
CA SER A 1075 -18.32 23.59 18.24
C SER A 1075 -19.76 23.34 17.82
#